data_AF-A0A8G1RWZ9-F1
#
_entry.id   AF-A0A8G1RWZ9-F1
#
_cell.length_a   1.000
_cell.length_b   1.000
_cell.length_c   1.000
_cell.angle_alpha   90.00
_cell.angle_beta   90.00
_cell.angle_gamma   90.00
#
_symmetry.space_group_name_H-M   'P 1'
#
loop_
_entity.id
_entity.type
_entity.pdbx_description
1 polymer ?
#
loop_
_entity_poly.entity_id
_entity_poly.type
_entity_poly.pdbx_seq_one_letter_code
_entity_poly.pdbx_strand_id
1 'polypeptide(L)'
;MSATDSIDHITTEAKGTSSAVDIEQQGSHHLDESKPAKSLGAGSALALGAFGTTLTTLSLSLMEWRGVTTTNVFVANFFFIAAFGLVVTAQWELSIGNGFAYTVFSAFGLFYAGYGAILTPAFGIEQAYGGDTVQYNNALGFFMILWTVFVFTFLIASLPSNLAYIVVFFLVDLGFLTVAASYFAEADGHHAASIALKKTGGASCFVAGLAGWYIVCHLLLQDSIVDLPLGDTSRYFDCRLCTKRRIRCDRTLPHCHKCTSRNLSCPGFDAFQLKWTQAITHKPSSSIKDTSTTAERLSDELAVAIRPEADAKSSQDALWRAPSPTGDHILVQHHSSTAFCDKMLHYFHVIVVPRLTWLDSVDNPWRKAILPLTCRSASLRLSLLSLAAAHLSVTSAPGSVQALVAQRAYPVLRNRTLQALNQAITREVSHHPRKDTVAGGGGCSALTIILATAVALCYEEMLIPESTNWNVHLQACRAMIEWNQLRNSGRQSNDALSRFVVKEVEDFEIFKNLVSFSTQQPRTKCPLQSRPEDRLWAFTILISEITAVERSNYELHGEGYGLDEHEMGMWRERVEQAYRQVCVTAASASRHDEATRIHFNAMVKAHYYAILIYVEQALAPRGHAEWAITLHLSILFQDLQGLVKDTSHVFSHVLFFPLFIMGTECWGDEHRQSTIQRAFVELIAATGAWCNHTVLQFLRALWARPDYWGMGQWIRYARENESEIGPFMLF
;
A
#
# COMPACT_ATOMS: atom_id res chain seq x y z
N MET A 1 47.34 -50.81 -62.28
CA MET A 1 46.65 -51.99 -61.70
C MET A 1 45.36 -51.43 -61.10
N SER A 2 44.21 -51.47 -61.80
CA SER A 2 43.31 -52.64 -61.96
C SER A 2 42.85 -53.16 -60.59
N ALA A 3 41.58 -53.24 -60.22
CA ALA A 3 40.30 -53.40 -60.97
C ALA A 3 39.22 -52.39 -60.44
N THR A 4 38.27 -51.85 -61.22
CA THR A 4 36.96 -52.42 -61.69
C THR A 4 36.18 -53.12 -60.57
N ASP A 5 34.89 -52.86 -60.30
CA ASP A 5 33.69 -52.60 -61.14
C ASP A 5 32.64 -51.78 -60.33
N SER A 6 31.50 -51.23 -60.77
CA SER A 6 30.83 -50.79 -62.02
C SER A 6 29.42 -50.30 -61.54
N ILE A 7 28.91 -49.08 -61.81
CA ILE A 7 28.36 -48.51 -63.07
C ILE A 7 26.93 -49.08 -63.36
N ASP A 8 25.85 -48.32 -63.64
CA ASP A 8 25.75 -46.97 -64.25
C ASP A 8 24.42 -46.14 -64.04
N HIS A 9 24.40 -44.94 -64.69
CA HIS A 9 23.32 -44.00 -65.08
C HIS A 9 22.90 -42.92 -64.05
N ILE A 10 23.27 -41.62 -64.14
CA ILE A 10 23.61 -40.62 -65.20
C ILE A 10 22.40 -39.82 -65.75
N THR A 11 22.61 -38.48 -65.83
CA THR A 11 21.77 -37.33 -66.27
C THR A 11 20.96 -36.64 -65.15
N THR A 12 20.73 -35.31 -65.06
CA THR A 12 21.31 -34.04 -65.65
C THR A 12 20.78 -32.83 -64.79
N GLU A 13 21.23 -31.56 -64.82
CA GLU A 13 22.24 -30.79 -65.59
C GLU A 13 22.74 -29.53 -64.81
N ALA A 14 23.50 -28.63 -65.49
CA ALA A 14 23.69 -27.17 -65.27
C ALA A 14 24.31 -26.59 -63.97
N LYS A 15 25.18 -25.59 -64.17
CA LYS A 15 25.85 -24.74 -63.14
C LYS A 15 25.03 -23.49 -62.78
N GLY A 16 25.18 -22.96 -61.57
CA GLY A 16 24.81 -21.56 -61.26
C GLY A 16 24.89 -21.20 -59.78
N THR A 17 25.62 -20.13 -59.43
CA THR A 17 25.89 -19.71 -58.04
C THR A 17 24.88 -18.69 -57.47
N SER A 18 24.55 -18.84 -56.19
CA SER A 18 24.28 -17.76 -55.21
C SER A 18 23.15 -16.74 -55.50
N SER A 19 22.01 -16.85 -54.78
CA SER A 19 21.68 -15.95 -53.64
C SER A 19 20.22 -16.07 -53.17
N ALA A 20 19.99 -15.77 -51.89
CA ALA A 20 18.72 -15.39 -51.23
C ALA A 20 17.45 -16.24 -51.43
N VAL A 21 17.08 -17.04 -50.40
CA VAL A 21 15.68 -17.34 -50.02
C VAL A 21 15.57 -17.39 -48.49
N ASP A 22 14.41 -16.99 -47.97
CA ASP A 22 14.10 -16.69 -46.57
C ASP A 22 14.18 -17.86 -45.58
N ILE A 23 14.61 -17.55 -44.35
CA ILE A 23 14.50 -18.42 -43.17
C ILE A 23 13.26 -17.99 -42.36
N GLU A 24 12.08 -18.02 -42.99
CA GLU A 24 10.78 -17.92 -42.32
C GLU A 24 9.90 -19.13 -42.66
N GLN A 25 10.25 -20.31 -42.13
CA GLN A 25 9.30 -21.36 -41.74
C GLN A 25 10.01 -22.55 -41.09
N GLN A 26 10.11 -22.55 -39.75
CA GLN A 26 10.17 -23.80 -38.98
C GLN A 26 9.80 -23.57 -37.50
N GLY A 27 8.95 -24.44 -36.97
CA GLY A 27 8.78 -24.64 -35.53
C GLY A 27 7.96 -23.56 -34.81
N SER A 28 6.64 -23.69 -34.83
CA SER A 28 5.80 -23.17 -33.75
C SER A 28 6.15 -23.90 -32.45
N HIS A 29 7.18 -23.43 -31.73
CA HIS A 29 7.35 -23.79 -30.33
C HIS A 29 6.09 -23.34 -29.60
N HIS A 30 5.28 -24.31 -29.18
CA HIS A 30 4.32 -24.10 -28.11
C HIS A 30 5.09 -23.42 -26.97
N LEU A 31 4.71 -22.17 -26.67
CA LEU A 31 4.98 -21.61 -25.36
C LEU A 31 4.28 -22.56 -24.38
N ASP A 32 5.07 -23.37 -23.71
CA ASP A 32 4.62 -24.23 -22.63
C ASP A 32 3.92 -23.29 -21.63
N GLU A 33 2.59 -23.44 -21.49
CA GLU A 33 1.83 -22.60 -20.57
C GLU A 33 2.52 -22.71 -19.22
N SER A 34 2.96 -21.58 -18.67
CA SER A 34 3.59 -21.56 -17.35
C SER A 34 2.58 -22.11 -16.35
N LYS A 35 2.74 -23.40 -16.02
CA LYS A 35 1.88 -24.10 -15.05
C LYS A 35 1.82 -23.18 -13.83
N PRO A 36 0.63 -22.75 -13.40
CA PRO A 36 0.52 -21.87 -12.26
C PRO A 36 1.31 -22.51 -11.11
N ALA A 37 2.11 -21.69 -10.42
CA ALA A 37 2.89 -22.16 -9.27
C ALA A 37 1.99 -23.02 -8.40
N LYS A 38 2.42 -24.26 -8.10
CA LYS A 38 1.58 -25.27 -7.45
C LYS A 38 0.96 -24.64 -6.21
N SER A 39 -0.34 -24.34 -6.30
CA SER A 39 -1.12 -23.93 -5.15
C SER A 39 -0.98 -24.99 -4.06
N LEU A 40 -1.10 -24.60 -2.80
CA LEU A 40 -1.33 -25.53 -1.69
C LEU A 40 -2.77 -26.08 -1.81
N GLY A 41 -3.03 -26.82 -2.89
CA GLY A 41 -4.35 -27.12 -3.47
C GLY A 41 -5.27 -28.00 -2.62
N ALA A 42 -4.86 -28.35 -1.41
CA ALA A 42 -5.63 -29.14 -0.45
C ALA A 42 -6.11 -28.34 0.78
N GLY A 43 -5.67 -27.08 0.97
CA GLY A 43 -5.97 -26.29 2.18
C GLY A 43 -7.47 -26.11 2.43
N SER A 44 -8.18 -25.52 1.46
CA SER A 44 -9.64 -25.34 1.49
C SER A 44 -10.44 -26.64 1.63
N ALA A 45 -9.94 -27.79 1.15
CA ALA A 45 -10.66 -29.05 1.23
C ALA A 45 -10.84 -29.53 2.69
N LEU A 46 -9.83 -29.29 3.55
CA LEU A 46 -9.92 -29.59 4.98
C LEU A 46 -10.97 -28.73 5.67
N ALA A 47 -10.99 -27.42 5.39
CA ALA A 47 -11.99 -26.50 5.95
C ALA A 47 -13.41 -26.87 5.53
N LEU A 48 -13.62 -27.14 4.24
CA LEU A 48 -14.94 -27.51 3.72
C LEU A 48 -15.39 -28.90 4.24
N GLY A 49 -14.46 -29.82 4.47
CA GLY A 49 -14.72 -31.10 5.14
C GLY A 49 -15.09 -30.94 6.62
N ALA A 50 -14.38 -30.08 7.35
CA ALA A 50 -14.68 -29.75 8.73
C ALA A 50 -16.05 -29.06 8.88
N PHE A 51 -16.35 -28.11 7.99
CA PHE A 51 -17.66 -27.46 7.88
C PHE A 51 -18.77 -28.48 7.55
N GLY A 52 -18.60 -29.28 6.50
CA GLY A 52 -19.57 -30.29 6.07
C GLY A 52 -19.86 -31.34 7.15
N THR A 53 -18.81 -31.85 7.82
CA THR A 53 -18.94 -32.78 8.96
C THR A 53 -19.73 -32.17 10.10
N THR A 54 -19.38 -30.95 10.51
CA THR A 54 -20.01 -30.29 11.66
C THR A 54 -21.46 -29.88 11.35
N LEU A 55 -21.71 -29.32 10.17
CA LEU A 55 -23.04 -28.89 9.76
C LEU A 55 -23.98 -30.09 9.56
N THR A 56 -23.55 -31.16 8.87
CA THR A 56 -24.39 -32.35 8.72
C THR A 56 -24.73 -32.99 10.06
N THR A 57 -23.73 -33.21 10.94
CA THR A 57 -23.96 -33.85 12.24
C THR A 57 -24.88 -33.06 13.17
N LEU A 58 -24.71 -31.72 13.27
CA LEU A 58 -25.64 -30.85 13.98
C LEU A 58 -27.05 -30.92 13.38
N SER A 59 -27.16 -30.87 12.05
CA SER A 59 -28.44 -30.89 11.35
C SER A 59 -29.28 -32.14 11.62
N LEU A 60 -28.64 -33.30 11.82
CA LEU A 60 -29.35 -34.53 12.21
C LEU A 60 -30.06 -34.38 13.57
N SER A 61 -29.43 -33.70 14.53
CA SER A 61 -30.03 -33.45 15.84
C SER A 61 -31.06 -32.32 15.81
N LEU A 62 -30.87 -31.28 14.99
CA LEU A 62 -31.91 -30.26 14.75
C LEU A 62 -33.18 -30.85 14.12
N MET A 63 -33.05 -31.91 13.32
CA MET A 63 -34.17 -32.71 12.80
C MET A 63 -34.73 -33.74 13.80
N GLU A 64 -34.12 -33.89 14.98
CA GLU A 64 -34.42 -34.94 15.98
C GLU A 64 -34.32 -36.37 15.42
N TRP A 65 -33.41 -36.61 14.47
CA TRP A 65 -33.26 -37.95 13.88
C TRP A 65 -32.86 -38.97 14.95
N ARG A 66 -33.55 -40.12 14.92
CA ARG A 66 -33.47 -41.16 15.97
C ARG A 66 -33.80 -40.67 17.39
N GLY A 67 -34.50 -39.54 17.54
CA GLY A 67 -34.87 -38.95 18.83
C GLY A 67 -33.74 -38.15 19.52
N VAL A 68 -32.67 -37.79 18.81
CA VAL A 68 -31.53 -37.05 19.39
C VAL A 68 -31.82 -35.56 19.47
N THR A 69 -32.33 -35.11 20.62
CA THR A 69 -32.67 -33.70 20.91
C THR A 69 -31.52 -32.91 21.57
N THR A 70 -30.62 -33.59 22.29
CA THR A 70 -29.50 -32.98 23.03
C THR A 70 -28.27 -32.80 22.14
N THR A 71 -27.84 -31.55 21.91
CA THR A 71 -26.75 -31.20 20.99
C THR A 71 -25.35 -31.19 21.62
N ASN A 72 -25.22 -31.36 22.95
CA ASN A 72 -23.95 -31.19 23.67
C ASN A 72 -22.82 -32.13 23.19
N VAL A 73 -23.14 -33.29 22.60
CA VAL A 73 -22.12 -34.18 22.00
C VAL A 73 -21.35 -33.51 20.86
N PHE A 74 -21.96 -32.55 20.15
CA PHE A 74 -21.33 -31.82 19.05
C PHE A 74 -20.41 -30.68 19.51
N VAL A 75 -20.34 -30.37 20.81
CA VAL A 75 -19.38 -29.40 21.37
C VAL A 75 -17.93 -29.77 21.01
N ALA A 76 -17.62 -31.08 20.99
CA ALA A 76 -16.32 -31.56 20.52
C ALA A 76 -16.06 -31.21 19.05
N ASN A 77 -17.05 -31.38 18.17
CA ASN A 77 -16.95 -30.98 16.77
C ASN A 77 -16.80 -29.45 16.65
N PHE A 78 -17.56 -28.68 17.43
CA PHE A 78 -17.53 -27.21 17.38
C PHE A 78 -16.16 -26.64 17.72
N PHE A 79 -15.50 -27.09 18.78
CA PHE A 79 -14.17 -26.60 19.15
C PHE A 79 -13.04 -27.20 18.31
N PHE A 80 -12.99 -28.53 18.13
CA PHE A 80 -11.80 -29.20 17.59
C PHE A 80 -11.85 -29.44 16.07
N ILE A 81 -13.03 -29.64 15.48
CA ILE A 81 -13.16 -29.83 14.03
C ILE A 81 -13.43 -28.48 13.36
N ALA A 82 -14.48 -27.79 13.78
CA ALA A 82 -14.91 -26.55 13.15
C ALA A 82 -14.06 -25.34 13.54
N ALA A 83 -14.03 -24.93 14.81
CA ALA A 83 -13.32 -23.71 15.21
C ALA A 83 -11.82 -23.80 14.91
N PHE A 84 -11.14 -24.84 15.39
CA PHE A 84 -9.72 -25.03 15.11
C PHE A 84 -9.46 -25.24 13.61
N GLY A 85 -10.14 -26.19 12.94
CA GLY A 85 -9.90 -26.50 11.53
C GLY A 85 -10.17 -25.31 10.59
N LEU A 86 -11.29 -24.60 10.77
CA LEU A 86 -11.65 -23.47 9.92
C LEU A 86 -10.76 -22.25 10.16
N VAL A 87 -10.51 -21.87 11.42
CA VAL A 87 -9.69 -20.69 11.73
C VAL A 87 -8.23 -20.91 11.36
N VAL A 88 -7.70 -22.13 11.54
CA VAL A 88 -6.35 -22.48 11.07
C VAL A 88 -6.28 -22.38 9.54
N THR A 89 -7.14 -23.08 8.79
CA THR A 89 -7.12 -22.99 7.32
C THR A 89 -7.30 -21.55 6.81
N ALA A 90 -8.12 -20.73 7.48
CA ALA A 90 -8.30 -19.34 7.11
C ALA A 90 -6.97 -18.54 7.07
N GLN A 91 -6.04 -18.77 8.01
CA GLN A 91 -4.76 -18.03 8.03
C GLN A 91 -3.89 -18.39 6.81
N TRP A 92 -3.97 -19.63 6.33
CA TRP A 92 -3.28 -20.05 5.11
C TRP A 92 -3.93 -19.46 3.87
N GLU A 93 -5.27 -19.39 3.80
CA GLU A 93 -5.98 -18.69 2.72
C GLU A 93 -5.63 -17.19 2.66
N LEU A 94 -5.45 -16.53 3.82
CA LEU A 94 -4.97 -15.15 3.90
C LEU A 94 -3.55 -14.99 3.32
N SER A 95 -2.63 -15.91 3.66
CA SER A 95 -1.24 -15.87 3.16
C SER A 95 -1.12 -16.08 1.63
N ILE A 96 -2.11 -16.74 1.02
CA ILE A 96 -2.21 -16.96 -0.43
C ILE A 96 -2.99 -15.80 -1.11
N GLY A 97 -3.56 -14.87 -0.33
CA GLY A 97 -4.33 -13.71 -0.83
C GLY A 97 -5.81 -13.98 -1.11
N ASN A 98 -6.35 -15.12 -0.67
CA ASN A 98 -7.75 -15.49 -0.85
C ASN A 98 -8.64 -14.89 0.26
N GLY A 99 -8.84 -13.56 0.18
CA GLY A 99 -9.60 -12.80 1.18
C GLY A 99 -11.04 -13.32 1.41
N PHE A 100 -11.71 -13.83 0.38
CA PHE A 100 -13.07 -14.37 0.52
C PHE A 100 -13.09 -15.64 1.38
N ALA A 101 -12.23 -16.63 1.09
CA ALA A 101 -12.16 -17.86 1.87
C ALA A 101 -11.67 -17.60 3.31
N TYR A 102 -10.68 -16.71 3.48
CA TYR A 102 -10.25 -16.24 4.80
C TYR A 102 -11.42 -15.74 5.64
N THR A 103 -12.25 -14.84 5.09
CA THR A 103 -13.40 -14.27 5.82
C THR A 103 -14.46 -15.33 6.13
N VAL A 104 -14.82 -16.16 5.15
CA VAL A 104 -15.85 -17.22 5.30
C VAL A 104 -15.44 -18.26 6.34
N PHE A 105 -14.21 -18.79 6.25
CA PHE A 105 -13.73 -19.81 7.18
C PHE A 105 -13.54 -19.24 8.59
N SER A 106 -12.99 -18.02 8.73
CA SER A 106 -12.89 -17.36 10.04
C SER A 106 -14.27 -17.14 10.67
N ALA A 107 -15.25 -16.66 9.88
CA ALA A 107 -16.60 -16.40 10.34
C ALA A 107 -17.29 -17.68 10.85
N PHE A 108 -17.31 -18.76 10.06
CA PHE A 108 -17.94 -20.01 10.51
C PHE A 108 -17.17 -20.68 11.65
N GLY A 109 -15.83 -20.61 11.67
CA GLY A 109 -15.04 -21.13 12.78
C GLY A 109 -15.37 -20.44 14.11
N LEU A 110 -15.48 -19.10 14.09
CA LEU A 110 -15.86 -18.30 15.26
C LEU A 110 -17.35 -18.47 15.64
N PHE A 111 -18.25 -18.64 14.67
CA PHE A 111 -19.65 -19.01 14.93
C PHE A 111 -19.73 -20.32 15.72
N TYR A 112 -19.05 -21.38 15.25
CA TYR A 112 -19.05 -22.66 15.95
C TYR A 112 -18.36 -22.58 17.31
N ALA A 113 -17.27 -21.83 17.46
CA ALA A 113 -16.65 -21.58 18.77
C ALA A 113 -17.63 -20.92 19.76
N GLY A 114 -18.36 -19.89 19.32
CA GLY A 114 -19.37 -19.21 20.12
C GLY A 114 -20.55 -20.12 20.48
N TYR A 115 -21.07 -20.88 19.52
CA TYR A 115 -22.18 -21.81 19.74
C TYR A 115 -21.78 -22.99 20.65
N GLY A 116 -20.54 -23.48 20.52
CA GLY A 116 -19.94 -24.45 21.42
C GLY A 116 -19.77 -23.91 22.84
N ALA A 117 -19.42 -22.63 23.00
CA ALA A 117 -19.35 -21.98 24.31
C ALA A 117 -20.74 -21.86 24.97
N ILE A 118 -21.77 -21.46 24.21
CA ILE A 118 -23.17 -21.37 24.68
C ILE A 118 -23.65 -22.71 25.26
N LEU A 119 -23.31 -23.84 24.60
CA LEU A 119 -23.72 -25.19 24.99
C LEU A 119 -22.83 -25.85 26.07
N THR A 120 -21.72 -25.23 26.45
CA THR A 120 -20.75 -25.81 27.39
C THR A 120 -21.00 -25.26 28.80
N PRO A 121 -21.47 -26.08 29.77
CA PRO A 121 -21.88 -25.59 31.08
C PRO A 121 -20.80 -24.84 31.86
N ALA A 122 -19.51 -25.12 31.59
CA ALA A 122 -18.37 -24.48 32.23
C ALA A 122 -18.25 -22.97 31.92
N PHE A 123 -18.83 -22.46 30.84
CA PHE A 123 -18.88 -21.00 30.57
C PHE A 123 -20.06 -20.30 31.27
N GLY A 124 -20.98 -21.03 31.90
CA GLY A 124 -22.07 -20.47 32.69
C GLY A 124 -23.12 -19.65 31.92
N ILE A 125 -23.10 -19.66 30.58
CA ILE A 125 -23.95 -18.77 29.76
C ILE A 125 -25.44 -19.01 30.00
N GLU A 126 -25.91 -20.26 29.95
CA GLU A 126 -27.31 -20.62 30.26
C GLU A 126 -27.66 -20.32 31.73
N GLN A 127 -26.72 -20.59 32.65
CA GLN A 127 -26.91 -20.39 34.10
C GLN A 127 -27.11 -18.90 34.46
N ALA A 128 -26.51 -17.98 33.69
CA ALA A 128 -26.63 -16.54 33.90
C ALA A 128 -28.08 -16.03 33.74
N TYR A 129 -28.95 -16.75 33.02
CA TYR A 129 -30.37 -16.40 32.86
C TYR A 129 -31.25 -16.87 34.02
N GLY A 130 -30.72 -17.63 34.99
CA GLY A 130 -31.43 -17.98 36.23
C GLY A 130 -32.73 -18.80 36.05
N GLY A 131 -32.92 -19.42 34.87
CA GLY A 131 -34.15 -20.11 34.49
C GLY A 131 -35.13 -19.31 33.64
N ASP A 132 -34.84 -18.04 33.31
CA ASP A 132 -35.61 -17.25 32.33
C ASP A 132 -35.35 -17.74 30.90
N THR A 133 -36.09 -18.79 30.54
CA THR A 133 -36.06 -19.39 29.20
C THR A 133 -36.58 -18.46 28.11
N VAL A 134 -37.43 -17.49 28.43
CA VAL A 134 -37.96 -16.51 27.46
C VAL A 134 -36.87 -15.52 27.08
N GLN A 135 -36.13 -14.98 28.07
CA GLN A 135 -35.00 -14.10 27.83
C GLN A 135 -33.84 -14.83 27.13
N TYR A 136 -33.54 -16.07 27.55
CA TYR A 136 -32.51 -16.91 26.93
C TYR A 136 -32.81 -17.20 25.45
N ASN A 137 -34.03 -17.64 25.12
CA ASN A 137 -34.44 -17.91 23.74
C ASN A 137 -34.42 -16.64 22.87
N ASN A 138 -34.88 -15.49 23.38
CA ASN A 138 -34.73 -14.21 22.65
C ASN A 138 -33.27 -13.87 22.35
N ALA A 139 -32.36 -14.08 23.30
CA ALA A 139 -30.92 -13.85 23.09
C ALA A 139 -30.32 -14.81 22.05
N LEU A 140 -30.71 -16.08 22.03
CA LEU A 140 -30.32 -17.03 20.98
C LEU A 140 -30.90 -16.67 19.61
N GLY A 141 -32.14 -16.18 19.56
CA GLY A 141 -32.75 -15.63 18.35
C GLY A 141 -31.95 -14.45 17.80
N PHE A 142 -31.55 -13.49 18.65
CA PHE A 142 -30.70 -12.36 18.25
C PHE A 142 -29.29 -12.78 17.80
N PHE A 143 -28.69 -13.78 18.45
CA PHE A 143 -27.43 -14.36 18.00
C PHE A 143 -27.59 -14.94 16.58
N MET A 144 -28.55 -15.83 16.37
CA MET A 144 -28.76 -16.51 15.09
C MET A 144 -29.18 -15.56 13.96
N ILE A 145 -29.99 -14.53 14.22
CA ILE A 145 -30.42 -13.59 13.17
C ILE A 145 -29.29 -12.67 12.70
N LEU A 146 -28.38 -12.25 13.58
CA LEU A 146 -27.20 -11.47 13.17
C LEU A 146 -26.22 -12.32 12.35
N TRP A 147 -26.03 -13.59 12.73
CA TRP A 147 -25.28 -14.53 11.91
C TRP A 147 -25.95 -14.83 10.57
N THR A 148 -27.29 -14.86 10.50
CA THR A 148 -28.05 -14.95 9.24
C THR A 148 -27.71 -13.77 8.33
N VAL A 149 -27.82 -12.53 8.83
CA VAL A 149 -27.46 -11.32 8.06
C VAL A 149 -26.02 -11.40 7.53
N PHE A 150 -25.08 -11.94 8.32
CA PHE A 150 -23.70 -12.10 7.86
C PHE A 150 -23.55 -13.18 6.77
N VAL A 151 -24.19 -14.35 6.93
CA VAL A 151 -24.22 -15.41 5.89
C VAL A 151 -24.87 -14.91 4.60
N PHE A 152 -25.91 -14.08 4.68
CA PHE A 152 -26.52 -13.44 3.50
C PHE A 152 -25.52 -12.58 2.71
N THR A 153 -24.57 -11.90 3.37
CA THR A 153 -23.50 -11.18 2.66
C THR A 153 -22.57 -12.13 1.89
N PHE A 154 -22.29 -13.32 2.45
CA PHE A 154 -21.50 -14.34 1.76
C PHE A 154 -22.28 -14.97 0.59
N LEU A 155 -23.59 -15.16 0.71
CA LEU A 155 -24.45 -15.59 -0.39
C LEU A 155 -24.33 -14.63 -1.57
N ILE A 156 -24.49 -13.32 -1.36
CA ILE A 156 -24.34 -12.30 -2.41
C ILE A 156 -22.93 -12.34 -3.01
N ALA A 157 -21.89 -12.36 -2.18
CA ALA A 157 -20.50 -12.39 -2.62
C ALA A 157 -20.13 -13.69 -3.38
N SER A 158 -20.85 -14.80 -3.13
CA SER A 158 -20.64 -16.08 -3.80
C SER A 158 -21.24 -16.17 -5.20
N LEU A 159 -22.20 -15.30 -5.57
CA LEU A 159 -22.90 -15.36 -6.87
C LEU A 159 -21.95 -15.44 -8.10
N PRO A 160 -20.82 -14.72 -8.16
CA PRO A 160 -19.88 -14.79 -9.29
C PRO A 160 -18.93 -16.00 -9.27
N SER A 161 -19.07 -16.93 -8.32
CA SER A 161 -18.17 -18.09 -8.15
C SER A 161 -18.69 -19.36 -8.87
N ASN A 162 -19.41 -20.23 -8.17
CA ASN A 162 -20.04 -21.43 -8.72
C ASN A 162 -21.35 -21.77 -8.00
N LEU A 163 -22.18 -22.57 -8.64
CA LEU A 163 -23.51 -22.97 -8.18
C LEU A 163 -23.45 -23.76 -6.87
N ALA A 164 -22.43 -24.60 -6.68
CA ALA A 164 -22.28 -25.38 -5.45
C ALA A 164 -22.13 -24.49 -4.21
N TYR A 165 -21.28 -23.45 -4.25
CA TYR A 165 -21.18 -22.48 -3.16
C TYR A 165 -22.48 -21.70 -2.94
N ILE A 166 -23.14 -21.25 -4.01
CA ILE A 166 -24.41 -20.51 -3.91
C ILE A 166 -25.48 -21.36 -3.21
N VAL A 167 -25.57 -22.66 -3.56
CA VAL A 167 -26.49 -23.62 -2.91
C VAL A 167 -26.15 -23.80 -1.43
N VAL A 168 -24.86 -23.93 -1.08
CA VAL A 168 -24.42 -24.02 0.33
C VAL A 168 -24.84 -22.76 1.09
N PHE A 169 -24.47 -21.56 0.64
CA PHE A 169 -24.79 -20.33 1.36
C PHE A 169 -26.29 -20.07 1.46
N PHE A 170 -27.06 -20.32 0.39
CA PHE A 170 -28.53 -20.14 0.40
C PHE A 170 -29.22 -21.07 1.41
N LEU A 171 -28.81 -22.34 1.47
CA LEU A 171 -29.40 -23.30 2.39
C LEU A 171 -28.93 -23.09 3.84
N VAL A 172 -27.72 -22.59 4.07
CA VAL A 172 -27.26 -22.18 5.41
C VAL A 172 -27.99 -20.92 5.88
N ASP A 173 -28.19 -19.93 5.01
CA ASP A 173 -28.93 -18.69 5.30
C ASP A 173 -30.38 -19.00 5.71
N LEU A 174 -31.09 -19.79 4.88
CA LEU A 174 -32.43 -20.29 5.21
C LEU A 174 -32.46 -21.12 6.50
N GLY A 175 -31.41 -21.90 6.73
CA GLY A 175 -31.25 -22.69 7.95
C GLY A 175 -31.08 -21.84 9.21
N PHE A 176 -30.22 -20.83 9.16
CA PHE A 176 -29.97 -19.92 10.29
C PHE A 176 -31.19 -19.04 10.56
N LEU A 177 -31.88 -18.56 9.51
CA LEU A 177 -33.12 -17.79 9.59
C LEU A 177 -34.23 -18.59 10.29
N THR A 178 -34.45 -19.85 9.88
CA THR A 178 -35.50 -20.70 10.46
C THR A 178 -35.15 -21.19 11.86
N VAL A 179 -33.87 -21.39 12.19
CA VAL A 179 -33.43 -21.64 13.57
C VAL A 179 -33.59 -20.40 14.45
N ALA A 180 -33.27 -19.19 13.96
CA ALA A 180 -33.54 -17.94 14.68
C ALA A 180 -35.04 -17.78 14.97
N ALA A 181 -35.88 -18.01 13.96
CA ALA A 181 -37.33 -17.99 14.11
C ALA A 181 -37.85 -19.07 15.10
N SER A 182 -37.19 -20.23 15.19
CA SER A 182 -37.56 -21.25 16.17
C SER A 182 -37.33 -20.78 17.62
N TYR A 183 -36.23 -20.08 17.88
CA TYR A 183 -35.96 -19.51 19.20
C TYR A 183 -36.96 -18.40 19.57
N PHE A 184 -37.31 -17.50 18.65
CA PHE A 184 -38.36 -16.51 18.91
C PHE A 184 -39.73 -17.16 19.13
N ALA A 185 -40.12 -18.15 18.31
CA ALA A 185 -41.37 -18.88 18.50
C ALA A 185 -41.43 -19.63 19.85
N GLU A 186 -40.29 -20.13 20.35
CA GLU A 186 -40.19 -20.74 21.69
C GLU A 186 -40.39 -19.70 22.79
N ALA A 187 -39.78 -18.52 22.66
CA ALA A 187 -39.95 -17.40 23.59
C ALA A 187 -41.40 -16.88 23.62
N ASP A 188 -42.09 -16.90 22.49
CA ASP A 188 -43.52 -16.55 22.35
C ASP A 188 -44.47 -17.69 22.82
N GLY A 189 -43.95 -18.82 23.33
CA GLY A 189 -44.74 -19.96 23.81
C GLY A 189 -45.32 -20.88 22.71
N HIS A 190 -44.92 -20.70 21.46
CA HIS A 190 -45.40 -21.48 20.31
C HIS A 190 -44.55 -22.74 20.06
N HIS A 191 -44.42 -23.60 21.08
CA HIS A 191 -43.53 -24.78 21.07
C HIS A 191 -43.66 -25.67 19.81
N ALA A 192 -44.87 -25.93 19.33
CA ALA A 192 -45.09 -26.75 18.13
C ALA A 192 -44.53 -26.09 16.85
N ALA A 193 -44.62 -24.76 16.74
CA ALA A 193 -44.04 -24.00 15.64
C ALA A 193 -42.51 -23.92 15.75
N SER A 194 -41.98 -23.72 16.96
CA SER A 194 -40.55 -23.77 17.27
C SER A 194 -39.92 -25.09 16.79
N ILE A 195 -40.48 -26.24 17.18
CA ILE A 195 -39.99 -27.57 16.74
C ILE A 195 -40.05 -27.70 15.20
N ALA A 196 -41.14 -27.26 14.56
CA ALA A 196 -41.27 -27.32 13.11
C ALA A 196 -40.25 -26.44 12.37
N LEU A 197 -40.02 -25.22 12.85
CA LEU A 197 -39.02 -24.29 12.31
C LEU A 197 -37.59 -24.81 12.52
N LYS A 198 -37.28 -25.35 13.70
CA LYS A 198 -35.97 -25.95 14.02
C LYS A 198 -35.66 -27.16 13.13
N LYS A 199 -36.66 -28.02 12.89
CA LYS A 199 -36.56 -29.15 11.95
C LYS A 199 -36.40 -28.69 10.50
N THR A 200 -37.08 -27.62 10.10
CA THR A 200 -36.94 -27.01 8.77
C THR A 200 -35.51 -26.49 8.57
N GLY A 201 -34.96 -25.80 9.56
CA GLY A 201 -33.57 -25.31 9.51
C GLY A 201 -32.55 -26.43 9.51
N GLY A 202 -32.77 -27.48 10.32
CA GLY A 202 -31.98 -28.71 10.27
C GLY A 202 -32.01 -29.37 8.89
N ALA A 203 -33.17 -29.49 8.24
CA ALA A 203 -33.27 -30.05 6.89
C ALA A 203 -32.51 -29.22 5.85
N SER A 204 -32.61 -27.88 5.92
CA SER A 204 -31.89 -26.98 5.03
C SER A 204 -30.36 -27.11 5.20
N CYS A 205 -29.88 -27.01 6.45
CA CYS A 205 -28.46 -27.17 6.79
C CYS A 205 -27.92 -28.58 6.46
N PHE A 206 -28.75 -29.63 6.54
CA PHE A 206 -28.35 -30.98 6.14
C PHE A 206 -28.03 -31.05 4.65
N VAL A 207 -28.91 -30.52 3.80
CA VAL A 207 -28.69 -30.47 2.33
C VAL A 207 -27.50 -29.56 1.99
N ALA A 208 -27.33 -28.44 2.70
CA ALA A 208 -26.14 -27.60 2.57
C ALA A 208 -24.85 -28.36 2.91
N GLY A 209 -24.86 -29.15 3.99
CA GLY A 209 -23.73 -29.98 4.38
C GLY A 209 -23.39 -31.06 3.36
N LEU A 210 -24.39 -31.68 2.72
CA LEU A 210 -24.19 -32.61 1.60
C LEU A 210 -23.61 -31.92 0.36
N ALA A 211 -24.03 -30.68 0.05
CA ALA A 211 -23.41 -29.87 -0.99
C ALA A 211 -21.95 -29.50 -0.64
N GLY A 212 -21.65 -29.25 0.64
CA GLY A 212 -20.28 -29.09 1.14
C GLY A 212 -19.42 -30.35 0.89
N TRP A 213 -19.95 -31.53 1.21
CA TRP A 213 -19.29 -32.81 0.91
C TRP A 213 -19.05 -33.02 -0.58
N TYR A 214 -19.98 -32.62 -1.45
CA TYR A 214 -19.79 -32.64 -2.90
C TYR A 214 -18.61 -31.76 -3.36
N ILE A 215 -18.46 -30.56 -2.80
CA ILE A 215 -17.30 -29.68 -3.09
C ILE A 215 -16.00 -30.32 -2.59
N VAL A 216 -15.99 -30.95 -1.42
CA VAL A 216 -14.82 -31.69 -0.90
C VAL A 216 -14.45 -32.86 -1.83
N CYS A 217 -15.43 -33.64 -2.30
CA CYS A 217 -15.19 -34.69 -3.28
C CYS A 217 -14.60 -34.13 -4.58
N HIS A 218 -15.13 -33.02 -5.11
CA HIS A 218 -14.53 -32.36 -6.28
C HIS A 218 -13.06 -31.98 -6.03
N LEU A 219 -12.76 -31.29 -4.93
CA LEU A 219 -11.41 -30.81 -4.62
C LEU A 219 -10.38 -31.93 -4.43
N LEU A 220 -10.81 -33.11 -3.95
CA LEU A 220 -9.93 -34.28 -3.76
C LEU A 220 -9.77 -35.13 -5.04
N LEU A 221 -10.77 -35.12 -5.94
CA LEU A 221 -10.78 -35.96 -7.14
C LEU A 221 -10.28 -35.25 -8.40
N GLN A 222 -10.31 -33.91 -8.46
CA GLN A 222 -9.94 -33.10 -9.64
C GLN A 222 -8.55 -33.40 -10.21
N ASP A 223 -7.56 -33.66 -9.34
CA ASP A 223 -6.16 -33.90 -9.74
C ASP A 223 -5.83 -35.38 -10.00
N SER A 224 -6.77 -36.31 -9.74
CA SER A 224 -6.44 -37.74 -9.58
C SER A 224 -7.38 -38.72 -10.30
N ILE A 225 -8.70 -38.47 -10.32
CA ILE A 225 -9.68 -39.48 -10.75
C ILE A 225 -10.71 -38.89 -11.72
N VAL A 226 -11.39 -37.81 -11.36
CA VAL A 226 -12.48 -37.22 -12.16
C VAL A 226 -12.77 -35.78 -11.76
N ASP A 227 -12.97 -34.91 -12.75
CA ASP A 227 -13.44 -33.54 -12.55
C ASP A 227 -14.98 -33.53 -12.41
N LEU A 228 -15.48 -33.18 -11.22
CA LEU A 228 -16.91 -33.09 -10.92
C LEU A 228 -17.43 -31.66 -11.15
N PRO A 229 -18.54 -31.43 -11.87
CA PRO A 229 -18.97 -30.08 -12.23
C PRO A 229 -19.54 -29.29 -11.03
N LEU A 230 -18.85 -28.22 -10.61
CA LEU A 230 -19.37 -27.28 -9.59
C LEU A 230 -20.39 -26.26 -10.12
N GLY A 231 -20.57 -26.17 -11.44
CA GLY A 231 -21.49 -25.23 -12.10
C GLY A 231 -20.96 -23.78 -12.12
N ASP A 232 -20.09 -23.47 -13.07
CA ASP A 232 -19.49 -22.13 -13.26
C ASP A 232 -20.55 -21.05 -13.59
N THR A 233 -21.03 -20.32 -12.56
CA THR A 233 -21.95 -19.18 -12.69
C THR A 233 -21.24 -17.89 -13.11
N SER A 234 -19.92 -17.90 -13.07
CA SER A 234 -19.09 -16.72 -13.25
C SER A 234 -19.31 -16.07 -14.65
N ARG A 235 -19.71 -16.87 -15.65
CA ARG A 235 -20.10 -16.45 -17.01
C ARG A 235 -21.25 -15.43 -17.08
N TYR A 236 -22.15 -15.39 -16.08
CA TYR A 236 -23.21 -14.38 -16.03
C TYR A 236 -22.68 -12.98 -15.65
N PHE A 237 -21.48 -12.93 -15.07
CA PHE A 237 -20.76 -11.72 -14.67
C PHE A 237 -19.58 -11.41 -15.61
N ASP A 238 -19.46 -12.14 -16.73
CA ASP A 238 -18.48 -11.88 -17.78
C ASP A 238 -18.98 -10.78 -18.74
N CYS A 239 -18.05 -10.01 -19.31
CA CYS A 239 -18.44 -8.99 -20.27
C CYS A 239 -19.03 -9.65 -21.54
N ARG A 240 -20.10 -9.05 -22.09
CA ARG A 240 -20.88 -9.66 -23.19
C ARG A 240 -20.02 -10.07 -24.40
N LEU A 241 -18.89 -9.41 -24.62
CA LEU A 241 -17.94 -9.74 -25.69
C LEU A 241 -17.15 -11.02 -25.42
N CYS A 242 -16.65 -11.27 -24.21
CA CYS A 242 -15.98 -12.53 -23.86
C CYS A 242 -16.96 -13.69 -23.90
N THR A 243 -18.19 -13.49 -23.40
CA THR A 243 -19.28 -14.46 -23.45
C THR A 243 -19.61 -14.82 -24.90
N LYS A 244 -19.76 -13.83 -25.80
CA LYS A 244 -19.99 -14.07 -27.25
C LYS A 244 -18.80 -14.79 -27.92
N ARG A 245 -17.57 -14.51 -27.48
CA ARG A 245 -16.34 -15.18 -27.93
C ARG A 245 -16.09 -16.56 -27.29
N ARG A 246 -16.94 -16.99 -26.35
CA ARG A 246 -16.82 -18.25 -25.58
C ARG A 246 -15.48 -18.40 -24.84
N ILE A 247 -14.93 -17.32 -24.32
CA ILE A 247 -13.71 -17.33 -23.48
C ILE A 247 -14.03 -16.81 -22.07
N ARG A 248 -13.38 -17.37 -21.03
CA ARG A 248 -13.55 -16.86 -19.65
C ARG A 248 -13.03 -15.42 -19.56
N CYS A 249 -13.88 -14.50 -19.14
CA CYS A 249 -13.47 -13.12 -18.85
C CYS A 249 -12.54 -13.08 -17.63
N ASP A 250 -11.59 -12.15 -17.65
CA ASP A 250 -10.69 -11.85 -16.53
C ASP A 250 -11.28 -10.81 -15.55
N ARG A 251 -12.45 -10.23 -15.88
CA ARG A 251 -13.23 -9.27 -15.09
C ARG A 251 -12.48 -8.03 -14.58
N THR A 252 -11.35 -7.64 -15.19
CA THR A 252 -10.71 -6.36 -14.86
C THR A 252 -11.67 -5.21 -15.14
N LEU A 253 -11.87 -4.34 -14.16
CA LEU A 253 -12.66 -3.13 -14.31
C LEU A 253 -11.81 -2.00 -14.93
N PRO A 254 -12.36 -1.13 -15.80
CA PRO A 254 -13.74 -1.14 -16.32
C PRO A 254 -13.94 -2.08 -17.54
N HIS A 255 -12.85 -2.60 -18.12
CA HIS A 255 -12.84 -3.38 -19.35
C HIS A 255 -11.94 -4.60 -19.21
N CYS A 256 -12.40 -5.75 -19.71
CA CYS A 256 -11.65 -6.99 -19.60
C CYS A 256 -10.32 -6.94 -20.36
N HIS A 257 -9.23 -7.36 -19.72
CA HIS A 257 -7.90 -7.42 -20.33
C HIS A 257 -7.89 -8.36 -21.55
N LYS A 258 -8.67 -9.45 -21.58
CA LYS A 258 -8.82 -10.34 -22.76
C LYS A 258 -9.57 -9.71 -23.94
N CYS A 259 -10.19 -8.55 -23.72
CA CYS A 259 -10.85 -7.72 -24.73
C CYS A 259 -9.83 -6.69 -25.23
N THR A 260 -9.26 -5.94 -24.30
CA THR A 260 -8.28 -4.87 -24.53
C THR A 260 -7.00 -5.38 -25.19
N SER A 261 -6.45 -6.51 -24.76
CA SER A 261 -5.24 -7.15 -25.35
C SER A 261 -5.40 -7.60 -26.80
N ARG A 262 -6.64 -7.68 -27.32
CA ARG A 262 -6.91 -7.93 -28.75
C ARG A 262 -7.50 -6.71 -29.46
N ASN A 263 -7.38 -5.51 -28.88
CA ASN A 263 -7.95 -4.26 -29.37
C ASN A 263 -9.46 -4.31 -29.64
N LEU A 264 -10.21 -5.11 -28.87
CA LEU A 264 -11.65 -5.23 -29.00
C LEU A 264 -12.37 -4.39 -27.95
N SER A 265 -13.35 -3.59 -28.38
CA SER A 265 -14.16 -2.75 -27.48
C SER A 265 -14.98 -3.60 -26.51
N CYS A 266 -14.62 -3.54 -25.23
CA CYS A 266 -15.32 -4.24 -24.16
C CYS A 266 -16.57 -3.42 -23.77
N PRO A 267 -17.79 -4.00 -23.77
CA PRO A 267 -18.99 -3.29 -23.34
C PRO A 267 -19.03 -3.02 -21.81
N GLY A 268 -18.00 -3.45 -21.07
CA GLY A 268 -17.97 -3.42 -19.62
C GLY A 268 -18.80 -4.54 -18.99
N PHE A 269 -19.18 -4.31 -17.74
CA PHE A 269 -19.98 -5.21 -16.92
C PHE A 269 -21.22 -4.42 -16.51
N ASP A 270 -22.41 -4.89 -16.91
CA ASP A 270 -23.66 -4.25 -16.51
C ASP A 270 -23.80 -4.39 -14.99
N ALA A 271 -23.66 -3.29 -14.25
CA ALA A 271 -23.88 -3.31 -12.81
C ALA A 271 -25.34 -3.73 -12.54
N PHE A 272 -25.52 -4.76 -11.71
CA PHE A 272 -26.83 -5.19 -11.23
C PHE A 272 -27.42 -4.06 -10.36
N GLN A 273 -28.09 -3.11 -11.00
CA GLN A 273 -28.76 -2.00 -10.29
C GLN A 273 -29.99 -2.55 -9.58
N LEU A 274 -29.84 -2.87 -8.28
CA LEU A 274 -30.96 -3.06 -7.36
C LEU A 274 -31.69 -1.73 -7.16
N LYS A 275 -32.56 -1.39 -8.11
CA LYS A 275 -33.51 -0.29 -7.99
C LYS A 275 -34.60 -0.69 -7.00
N TRP A 276 -34.35 -0.40 -5.73
CA TRP A 276 -35.37 -0.41 -4.68
C TRP A 276 -36.50 0.56 -5.08
N THR A 277 -37.58 0.00 -5.61
CA THR A 277 -38.81 0.73 -5.93
C THR A 277 -39.62 0.82 -4.65
N GLN A 278 -39.65 1.99 -4.01
CA GLN A 278 -40.44 2.19 -2.81
C GLN A 278 -41.94 2.10 -3.13
N ALA A 279 -42.64 1.26 -2.37
CA ALA A 279 -44.09 1.17 -2.40
C ALA A 279 -44.75 2.45 -1.87
N ILE A 280 -46.00 2.63 -2.26
CA ILE A 280 -46.83 3.79 -1.93
C ILE A 280 -47.14 3.82 -0.42
N THR A 281 -46.83 4.91 0.29
CA THR A 281 -47.77 5.66 1.16
C THR A 281 -47.15 6.91 1.84
N HIS A 282 -48.05 7.77 2.32
CA HIS A 282 -47.91 9.17 2.71
C HIS A 282 -46.85 9.60 3.76
N LYS A 283 -46.35 10.84 3.56
CA LYS A 283 -45.71 11.76 4.54
C LYS A 283 -46.51 11.91 5.88
N PRO A 284 -45.96 12.56 6.93
CA PRO A 284 -44.55 12.79 7.30
C PRO A 284 -44.24 12.64 8.82
N SER A 285 -42.96 12.47 9.20
CA SER A 285 -42.35 13.14 10.37
C SER A 285 -40.82 12.98 10.34
N SER A 286 -40.07 13.95 10.87
CA SER A 286 -38.60 14.03 10.76
C SER A 286 -37.89 13.84 12.10
N SER A 287 -36.98 12.86 12.19
CA SER A 287 -35.86 12.92 13.15
C SER A 287 -34.69 11.98 12.77
N ILE A 288 -33.62 12.60 12.24
CA ILE A 288 -32.17 12.35 12.48
C ILE A 288 -31.59 10.90 12.32
N LYS A 289 -30.41 10.84 11.66
CA LYS A 289 -29.41 9.73 11.54
C LYS A 289 -29.50 8.84 10.27
N ASP A 290 -28.40 8.39 9.66
CA ASP A 290 -27.00 8.84 9.79
C ASP A 290 -26.16 8.60 8.50
N THR A 291 -24.97 9.18 8.47
CA THR A 291 -24.04 9.22 7.33
C THR A 291 -23.46 7.87 6.88
N SER A 292 -23.73 7.48 5.63
CA SER A 292 -22.88 6.54 4.85
C SER A 292 -22.69 6.93 3.38
N THR A 293 -23.64 7.67 2.79
CA THR A 293 -23.71 7.97 1.33
C THR A 293 -22.79 9.09 0.83
N THR A 294 -21.80 9.55 1.61
CA THR A 294 -20.95 10.70 1.24
C THR A 294 -19.64 10.29 0.59
N ALA A 295 -19.11 9.10 0.90
CA ALA A 295 -17.82 8.64 0.35
C ALA A 295 -17.92 8.28 -1.14
N GLU A 296 -18.96 7.54 -1.53
CA GLU A 296 -19.18 7.13 -2.93
C GLU A 296 -19.48 8.32 -3.86
N ARG A 297 -20.15 9.37 -3.34
CA ARG A 297 -20.39 10.61 -4.10
C ARG A 297 -19.09 11.34 -4.43
N LEU A 298 -18.17 11.48 -3.47
CA LEU A 298 -16.86 12.11 -3.69
C LEU A 298 -16.01 11.38 -4.76
N SER A 299 -16.12 10.05 -4.88
CA SER A 299 -15.44 9.30 -5.94
C SER A 299 -15.98 9.59 -7.34
N ASP A 300 -17.29 9.76 -7.51
CA ASP A 300 -17.88 10.15 -8.80
C ASP A 300 -17.70 11.66 -9.08
N GLU A 301 -17.72 12.51 -8.05
CA GLU A 301 -17.41 13.95 -8.12
C GLU A 301 -16.03 14.21 -8.73
N LEU A 302 -14.98 13.51 -8.27
CA LEU A 302 -13.62 13.65 -8.82
C LEU A 302 -13.41 13.00 -10.21
N ALA A 303 -14.32 12.15 -10.70
CA ALA A 303 -14.14 11.47 -11.99
C ALA A 303 -14.35 12.40 -13.19
N VAL A 304 -15.19 13.43 -13.04
CA VAL A 304 -15.56 14.36 -14.13
C VAL A 304 -14.47 15.40 -14.41
N ALA A 305 -13.67 15.78 -13.41
CA ALA A 305 -12.62 16.81 -13.53
C ALA A 305 -11.33 16.37 -14.27
N ILE A 306 -11.27 15.13 -14.76
CA ILE A 306 -10.02 14.55 -15.31
C ILE A 306 -9.95 14.67 -16.86
N ARG A 307 -11.03 15.01 -17.56
CA ARG A 307 -11.01 15.18 -19.03
C ARG A 307 -10.26 16.45 -19.46
N PRO A 308 -9.37 16.39 -20.47
CA PRO A 308 -8.79 17.59 -21.08
C PRO A 308 -9.83 18.39 -21.87
N GLU A 309 -9.72 19.72 -21.85
CA GLU A 309 -10.48 20.63 -22.71
C GLU A 309 -10.03 20.49 -24.17
N ALA A 310 -10.72 19.66 -24.96
CA ALA A 310 -10.45 19.50 -26.39
C ALA A 310 -11.71 19.60 -27.30
N ASP A 311 -12.92 19.43 -26.76
CA ASP A 311 -14.17 19.35 -27.54
C ASP A 311 -15.26 20.35 -27.08
N ALA A 312 -14.85 21.56 -26.66
CA ALA A 312 -15.77 22.64 -26.35
C ALA A 312 -16.25 23.38 -27.63
N LYS A 313 -17.08 22.73 -28.45
CA LYS A 313 -17.80 23.44 -29.53
C LYS A 313 -18.89 24.34 -28.95
N SER A 314 -18.57 25.63 -28.90
CA SER A 314 -19.46 26.78 -28.65
C SER A 314 -20.92 26.53 -29.06
N SER A 315 -21.82 26.50 -28.07
CA SER A 315 -23.26 26.64 -28.25
C SER A 315 -23.72 27.91 -27.53
N GLN A 316 -23.99 28.99 -28.28
CA GLN A 316 -24.17 30.34 -27.73
C GLN A 316 -25.56 30.60 -27.10
N ASP A 317 -26.48 29.63 -27.15
CA ASP A 317 -27.90 29.82 -26.76
C ASP A 317 -28.21 29.71 -25.25
N ALA A 318 -27.19 29.56 -24.39
CA ALA A 318 -27.40 29.29 -22.95
C ALA A 318 -27.39 30.54 -22.04
N LEU A 319 -27.36 31.76 -22.61
CA LEU A 319 -26.93 32.98 -21.89
C LEU A 319 -27.94 33.63 -20.92
N TRP A 320 -29.17 33.10 -20.74
CA TRP A 320 -30.18 33.74 -19.87
C TRP A 320 -31.08 32.78 -19.06
N ARG A 321 -30.55 31.64 -18.60
CA ARG A 321 -31.28 30.77 -17.66
C ARG A 321 -30.60 30.81 -16.29
N ALA A 322 -31.33 31.23 -15.26
CA ALA A 322 -30.84 31.17 -13.88
C ALA A 322 -30.63 29.69 -13.48
N PRO A 323 -29.43 29.28 -13.03
CA PRO A 323 -29.14 27.88 -12.73
C PRO A 323 -29.96 27.41 -11.52
N SER A 324 -30.53 26.20 -11.61
CA SER A 324 -31.32 25.62 -10.53
C SER A 324 -30.49 24.54 -9.81
N PRO A 325 -30.28 24.62 -8.49
CA PRO A 325 -29.41 23.69 -7.77
C PRO A 325 -29.76 22.21 -7.95
N THR A 326 -31.03 21.90 -8.18
CA THR A 326 -31.55 20.53 -8.37
C THR A 326 -31.59 20.05 -9.83
N GLY A 327 -31.47 20.95 -10.80
CA GLY A 327 -31.45 20.60 -12.24
C GLY A 327 -30.03 20.47 -12.79
N ASP A 328 -29.10 21.29 -12.29
CA ASP A 328 -27.74 21.44 -12.83
C ASP A 328 -26.68 20.68 -12.01
N HIS A 329 -27.07 19.58 -11.35
CA HIS A 329 -26.19 18.81 -10.43
C HIS A 329 -24.83 18.47 -11.04
N ILE A 330 -24.76 18.05 -12.31
CA ILE A 330 -23.50 17.73 -13.01
C ILE A 330 -22.58 18.95 -13.11
N LEU A 331 -23.15 20.15 -13.33
CA LEU A 331 -22.41 21.39 -13.41
C LEU A 331 -21.86 21.81 -12.04
N VAL A 332 -22.71 21.74 -11.00
CA VAL A 332 -22.32 22.01 -9.60
C VAL A 332 -21.22 21.04 -9.14
N GLN A 333 -21.35 19.76 -9.48
CA GLN A 333 -20.38 18.70 -9.19
C GLN A 333 -19.04 18.94 -9.90
N HIS A 334 -19.07 19.32 -11.18
CA HIS A 334 -17.87 19.66 -11.94
C HIS A 334 -17.16 20.90 -11.35
N HIS A 335 -17.88 22.00 -11.11
CA HIS A 335 -17.32 23.19 -10.48
C HIS A 335 -16.76 22.91 -9.07
N SER A 336 -17.43 22.07 -8.28
CA SER A 336 -16.98 21.69 -6.94
C SER A 336 -15.68 20.88 -6.98
N SER A 337 -15.55 19.92 -7.90
CA SER A 337 -14.32 19.15 -8.08
C SER A 337 -13.17 20.00 -8.64
N THR A 338 -13.44 20.93 -9.56
CA THR A 338 -12.41 21.85 -10.09
C THR A 338 -11.91 22.78 -8.98
N ALA A 339 -12.81 23.40 -8.21
CA ALA A 339 -12.45 24.23 -7.07
C ALA A 339 -11.66 23.47 -5.98
N PHE A 340 -11.97 22.18 -5.76
CA PHE A 340 -11.16 21.32 -4.90
C PHE A 340 -9.74 21.11 -5.46
N CYS A 341 -9.62 20.76 -6.74
CA CYS A 341 -8.32 20.58 -7.40
C CYS A 341 -7.47 21.85 -7.35
N ASP A 342 -8.04 23.01 -7.69
CA ASP A 342 -7.34 24.30 -7.68
C ASP A 342 -6.88 24.66 -6.26
N LYS A 343 -7.73 24.43 -5.25
CA LYS A 343 -7.37 24.63 -3.85
C LYS A 343 -6.23 23.71 -3.39
N MET A 344 -6.24 22.44 -3.79
CA MET A 344 -5.18 21.49 -3.42
C MET A 344 -3.86 21.81 -4.14
N LEU A 345 -3.88 22.22 -5.43
CA LEU A 345 -2.66 22.66 -6.13
C LEU A 345 -2.12 23.99 -5.57
N HIS A 346 -2.99 24.90 -5.15
CA HIS A 346 -2.58 26.11 -4.44
C HIS A 346 -1.97 25.80 -3.06
N TYR A 347 -2.59 24.89 -2.30
CA TYR A 347 -2.05 24.42 -1.02
C TYR A 347 -0.70 23.70 -1.21
N PHE A 348 -0.55 22.87 -2.25
CA PHE A 348 0.74 22.29 -2.63
C PHE A 348 1.79 23.39 -2.85
N HIS A 349 1.51 24.35 -3.72
CA HIS A 349 2.41 25.45 -4.07
C HIS A 349 2.84 26.31 -2.87
N VAL A 350 1.92 26.62 -1.95
CA VAL A 350 2.15 27.56 -0.84
C VAL A 350 2.66 26.87 0.43
N ILE A 351 2.13 25.69 0.77
CA ILE A 351 2.37 25.04 2.08
C ILE A 351 3.24 23.79 1.97
N VAL A 352 3.01 22.93 0.97
CA VAL A 352 3.76 21.66 0.86
C VAL A 352 5.16 21.88 0.29
N VAL A 353 5.29 22.63 -0.82
CA VAL A 353 6.58 22.82 -1.50
C VAL A 353 7.70 23.39 -0.59
N PRO A 354 7.46 24.35 0.32
CA PRO A 354 8.48 24.77 1.28
C PRO A 354 8.99 23.67 2.24
N ARG A 355 8.25 22.56 2.40
CA ARG A 355 8.62 21.40 3.21
C ARG A 355 9.42 20.33 2.46
N LEU A 356 9.54 20.47 1.14
CA LEU A 356 10.28 19.56 0.28
C LEU A 356 11.72 20.06 0.01
N THR A 357 12.17 21.14 0.66
CA THR A 357 13.47 21.76 0.43
C THR A 357 14.03 22.38 1.70
N TRP A 358 15.36 22.34 1.86
CA TRP A 358 16.08 22.96 2.98
C TRP A 358 15.88 24.48 3.07
N LEU A 359 15.78 25.15 1.92
CA LEU A 359 15.48 26.57 1.82
C LEU A 359 14.55 26.79 0.64
N ASP A 360 13.40 27.41 0.90
CA ASP A 360 12.43 27.68 -0.15
C ASP A 360 12.75 28.97 -0.89
N SER A 361 12.66 28.94 -2.22
CA SER A 361 12.99 30.09 -3.07
C SER A 361 11.96 30.28 -4.19
N VAL A 362 11.98 31.47 -4.81
CA VAL A 362 11.13 31.78 -5.98
C VAL A 362 11.43 30.90 -7.19
N ASP A 363 12.63 30.32 -7.25
CA ASP A 363 13.09 29.44 -8.33
C ASP A 363 12.95 27.95 -7.98
N ASN A 364 12.21 27.59 -6.93
CA ASN A 364 11.99 26.21 -6.49
C ASN A 364 11.51 25.30 -7.65
N PRO A 365 12.25 24.22 -7.99
CA PRO A 365 11.91 23.33 -9.12
C PRO A 365 10.52 22.71 -9.04
N TRP A 366 10.00 22.42 -7.84
CA TRP A 366 8.64 21.90 -7.67
C TRP A 366 7.59 22.90 -8.19
N ARG A 367 7.79 24.21 -8.00
CA ARG A 367 6.89 25.26 -8.54
C ARG A 367 7.16 25.55 -10.01
N LYS A 368 8.43 25.77 -10.36
CA LYS A 368 8.82 26.34 -11.66
C LYS A 368 8.81 25.31 -12.79
N ALA A 369 9.05 24.04 -12.48
CA ALA A 369 9.27 23.00 -13.46
C ALA A 369 8.33 21.80 -13.31
N ILE A 370 8.04 21.32 -12.08
CA ILE A 370 7.13 20.18 -11.88
C ILE A 370 5.65 20.59 -11.99
N LEU A 371 5.22 21.63 -11.27
CA LEU A 371 3.81 22.04 -11.23
C LEU A 371 3.20 22.32 -12.63
N PRO A 372 3.89 22.97 -13.60
CA PRO A 372 3.36 23.16 -14.95
C PRO A 372 3.17 21.86 -15.75
N LEU A 373 3.83 20.76 -15.37
CA LEU A 373 3.67 19.46 -16.03
C LEU A 373 2.37 18.74 -15.61
N THR A 374 1.68 19.19 -14.56
CA THR A 374 0.36 18.66 -14.17
C THR A 374 -0.69 18.83 -15.27
N CYS A 375 -0.61 19.89 -16.07
CA CYS A 375 -1.47 20.10 -17.25
C CYS A 375 -1.21 19.06 -18.36
N ARG A 376 -0.04 18.41 -18.36
CA ARG A 376 0.41 17.45 -19.39
C ARG A 376 0.36 15.99 -18.92
N SER A 377 0.28 15.73 -17.62
CA SER A 377 0.25 14.39 -17.05
C SER A 377 -0.80 14.24 -15.96
N ALA A 378 -1.77 13.35 -16.22
CA ALA A 378 -2.79 13.00 -15.25
C ALA A 378 -2.20 12.31 -14.01
N SER A 379 -1.17 11.46 -14.15
CA SER A 379 -0.55 10.76 -13.01
C SER A 379 0.10 11.76 -12.04
N LEU A 380 0.88 12.69 -12.57
CA LEU A 380 1.56 13.73 -11.80
C LEU A 380 0.56 14.70 -11.17
N ARG A 381 -0.49 15.11 -11.90
CA ARG A 381 -1.55 15.95 -11.33
C ARG A 381 -2.23 15.26 -10.16
N LEU A 382 -2.55 13.96 -10.29
CA LEU A 382 -3.17 13.19 -9.21
C LEU A 382 -2.21 12.98 -8.02
N SER A 383 -0.90 12.77 -8.23
CA SER A 383 0.05 12.61 -7.12
C SER A 383 0.21 13.90 -6.31
N LEU A 384 0.33 15.06 -6.95
CA LEU A 384 0.46 16.35 -6.24
C LEU A 384 -0.84 16.71 -5.48
N LEU A 385 -2.01 16.40 -6.06
CA LEU A 385 -3.30 16.54 -5.38
C LEU A 385 -3.40 15.61 -4.16
N SER A 386 -2.93 14.36 -4.29
CA SER A 386 -2.95 13.36 -3.22
C SER A 386 -2.05 13.77 -2.06
N LEU A 387 -0.79 14.11 -2.35
CA LEU A 387 0.19 14.62 -1.39
C LEU A 387 -0.32 15.88 -0.66
N ALA A 388 -0.94 16.82 -1.38
CA ALA A 388 -1.54 18.02 -0.79
C ALA A 388 -2.69 17.69 0.17
N ALA A 389 -3.57 16.76 -0.21
CA ALA A 389 -4.68 16.32 0.63
C ALA A 389 -4.19 15.52 1.85
N ALA A 390 -3.18 14.65 1.69
CA ALA A 390 -2.56 13.92 2.78
C ALA A 390 -1.95 14.89 3.81
N HIS A 391 -1.10 15.82 3.35
CA HIS A 391 -0.47 16.84 4.22
C HIS A 391 -1.51 17.71 4.93
N LEU A 392 -2.54 18.19 4.22
CA LEU A 392 -3.62 18.96 4.81
C LEU A 392 -4.40 18.16 5.87
N SER A 393 -4.56 16.84 5.69
CA SER A 393 -5.28 16.00 6.64
C SER A 393 -4.54 15.80 7.98
N VAL A 394 -3.20 15.79 7.97
CA VAL A 394 -2.38 15.55 9.17
C VAL A 394 -1.89 16.83 9.87
N THR A 395 -1.74 17.95 9.15
CA THR A 395 -1.28 19.23 9.72
C THR A 395 -2.39 20.20 10.13
N SER A 396 -3.65 19.90 9.77
CA SER A 396 -4.80 20.71 10.17
C SER A 396 -5.27 20.39 11.59
N ALA A 397 -5.94 21.36 12.23
CA ALA A 397 -6.59 21.16 13.52
C ALA A 397 -7.56 19.94 13.50
N PRO A 398 -7.49 19.03 14.49
CA PRO A 398 -8.34 17.86 14.57
C PRO A 398 -9.84 18.19 14.45
N GLY A 399 -10.56 17.42 13.64
CA GLY A 399 -12.00 17.60 13.40
C GLY A 399 -12.38 18.78 12.51
N SER A 400 -11.43 19.57 11.99
CA SER A 400 -11.76 20.62 11.03
C SER A 400 -12.33 20.05 9.73
N VAL A 401 -13.33 20.72 9.15
CA VAL A 401 -14.03 20.27 7.93
C VAL A 401 -13.05 20.05 6.77
N GLN A 402 -12.02 20.90 6.67
CA GLN A 402 -11.01 20.79 5.60
C GLN A 402 -10.13 19.55 5.77
N ALA A 403 -9.73 19.22 7.01
CA ALA A 403 -8.99 17.99 7.31
C ALA A 403 -9.83 16.75 6.96
N LEU A 404 -11.11 16.72 7.37
CA LEU A 404 -12.01 15.58 7.13
C LEU A 404 -12.28 15.33 5.64
N VAL A 405 -12.40 16.39 4.83
CA VAL A 405 -12.52 16.26 3.37
C VAL A 405 -11.21 15.75 2.77
N ALA A 406 -10.08 16.30 3.18
CA ALA A 406 -8.76 15.91 2.67
C ALA A 406 -8.41 14.45 3.04
N GLN A 407 -8.70 14.03 4.28
CA GLN A 407 -8.54 12.66 4.79
C GLN A 407 -9.33 11.63 3.98
N ARG A 408 -10.52 12.00 3.47
CA ARG A 408 -11.33 11.14 2.59
C ARG A 408 -10.87 11.17 1.14
N ALA A 409 -10.30 12.29 0.68
CA ALA A 409 -9.90 12.49 -0.71
C ALA A 409 -8.56 11.83 -1.05
N TYR A 410 -7.54 11.93 -0.17
CA TYR A 410 -6.19 11.45 -0.50
C TYR A 410 -6.13 9.94 -0.84
N PRO A 411 -6.82 9.00 -0.16
CA PRO A 411 -6.70 7.58 -0.51
C PRO A 411 -7.29 7.27 -1.90
N VAL A 412 -8.33 8.01 -2.29
CA VAL A 412 -8.96 7.90 -3.62
C VAL A 412 -8.05 8.48 -4.70
N LEU A 413 -7.43 9.64 -4.43
CA LEU A 413 -6.43 10.25 -5.30
C LEU A 413 -5.22 9.33 -5.48
N ARG A 414 -4.61 8.85 -4.39
CA ARG A 414 -3.48 7.90 -4.39
C ARG A 414 -3.76 6.67 -5.25
N ASN A 415 -4.91 6.03 -5.06
CA ASN A 415 -5.29 4.85 -5.84
C ASN A 415 -5.42 5.16 -7.35
N ARG A 416 -5.93 6.33 -7.72
CA ARG A 416 -5.96 6.79 -9.13
C ARG A 416 -4.58 7.15 -9.64
N THR A 417 -3.72 7.75 -8.82
CA THR A 417 -2.30 8.02 -9.13
C THR A 417 -1.59 6.72 -9.48
N LEU A 418 -1.71 5.68 -8.65
CA LEU A 418 -1.08 4.38 -8.88
C LEU A 418 -1.56 3.72 -10.19
N GLN A 419 -2.86 3.78 -10.48
CA GLN A 419 -3.41 3.31 -11.75
C GLN A 419 -2.85 4.07 -12.96
N ALA A 420 -2.82 5.40 -12.89
CA ALA A 420 -2.32 6.25 -13.97
C ALA A 420 -0.79 6.13 -14.16
N LEU A 421 -0.04 6.00 -13.06
CA LEU A 421 1.41 5.81 -13.05
C LEU A 421 1.79 4.45 -13.65
N ASN A 422 1.10 3.37 -13.26
CA ASN A 422 1.34 2.04 -13.84
C ASN A 422 1.09 2.02 -15.36
N GLN A 423 0.04 2.71 -15.82
CA GLN A 423 -0.20 2.90 -17.26
C GLN A 423 0.91 3.71 -17.94
N ALA A 424 1.44 4.75 -17.30
CA ALA A 424 2.55 5.55 -17.83
C ALA A 424 3.84 4.73 -17.94
N ILE A 425 4.21 4.00 -16.89
CA ILE A 425 5.36 3.07 -16.87
C ILE A 425 5.21 2.01 -17.97
N THR A 426 4.04 1.36 -18.06
CA THR A 426 3.78 0.32 -19.08
C THR A 426 3.96 0.88 -20.49
N ARG A 427 3.49 2.11 -20.78
CA ARG A 427 3.66 2.75 -22.09
C ARG A 427 5.14 3.04 -22.39
N GLU A 428 5.87 3.61 -21.43
CA GLU A 428 7.28 3.98 -21.62
C GLU A 428 8.16 2.74 -21.84
N VAL A 429 7.95 1.68 -21.06
CA VAL A 429 8.68 0.40 -21.20
C VAL A 429 8.33 -0.32 -22.51
N SER A 430 7.08 -0.24 -22.97
CA SER A 430 6.63 -0.87 -24.22
C SER A 430 7.09 -0.16 -25.49
N HIS A 431 7.55 1.11 -25.41
CA HIS A 431 7.95 1.89 -26.57
C HIS A 431 9.32 1.45 -27.14
N HIS A 432 9.27 0.49 -28.08
CA HIS A 432 10.39 0.20 -28.97
C HIS A 432 10.76 1.44 -29.82
N PRO A 433 12.05 1.79 -29.93
CA PRO A 433 12.48 2.98 -30.66
C PRO A 433 12.32 2.79 -32.18
N ARG A 434 11.52 3.64 -32.82
CA ARG A 434 11.72 3.92 -34.26
C ARG A 434 13.02 4.71 -34.41
N LYS A 435 13.90 4.26 -35.30
CA LYS A 435 15.22 4.90 -35.54
C LYS A 435 15.13 6.30 -36.16
N ASP A 436 13.97 6.67 -36.69
CA ASP A 436 13.78 7.88 -37.50
C ASP A 436 12.88 8.91 -36.82
N THR A 437 13.45 9.69 -35.90
CA THR A 437 13.10 11.12 -35.76
C THR A 437 14.32 11.87 -35.22
N VAL A 438 14.78 12.87 -35.96
CA VAL A 438 15.88 13.75 -35.58
C VAL A 438 15.54 14.48 -34.28
N ALA A 439 16.53 14.62 -33.39
CA ALA A 439 16.39 15.37 -32.15
C ALA A 439 15.99 16.83 -32.45
N GLY A 440 14.75 17.19 -32.08
CA GLY A 440 14.15 18.47 -32.44
C GLY A 440 12.87 18.77 -31.67
N GLY A 441 12.98 18.99 -30.36
CA GLY A 441 11.86 19.41 -29.51
C GLY A 441 12.16 19.28 -28.03
N GLY A 442 12.27 20.41 -27.32
CA GLY A 442 12.57 20.48 -25.88
C GLY A 442 11.39 20.07 -24.99
N GLY A 443 10.90 18.83 -25.13
CA GLY A 443 9.91 18.24 -24.24
C GLY A 443 10.56 17.59 -23.02
N CYS A 444 10.02 17.83 -21.83
CA CYS A 444 10.35 17.05 -20.63
C CYS A 444 10.10 15.56 -20.91
N SER A 445 11.05 14.69 -20.52
CA SER A 445 10.96 13.25 -20.75
C SER A 445 9.79 12.64 -19.98
N ALA A 446 9.08 11.69 -20.59
CA ALA A 446 8.01 10.94 -19.92
C ALA A 446 8.54 10.20 -18.68
N LEU A 447 9.81 9.77 -18.70
CA LEU A 447 10.50 9.21 -17.53
C LEU A 447 10.57 10.21 -16.36
N THR A 448 10.90 11.48 -16.62
CA THR A 448 11.01 12.52 -15.58
C THR A 448 9.66 12.76 -14.91
N ILE A 449 8.57 12.68 -15.67
CA ILE A 449 7.19 12.74 -15.16
C ILE A 449 6.86 11.50 -14.32
N ILE A 450 7.25 10.30 -14.77
CA ILE A 450 7.07 9.04 -14.01
C ILE A 450 7.80 9.12 -12.67
N LEU A 451 9.08 9.49 -12.68
CA LEU A 451 9.90 9.63 -11.49
C LEU A 451 9.34 10.71 -10.55
N ALA A 452 8.95 11.89 -11.06
CA ALA A 452 8.34 12.94 -10.24
C ALA A 452 7.00 12.51 -9.61
N THR A 453 6.20 11.71 -10.33
CA THR A 453 4.96 11.13 -9.79
C THR A 453 5.27 10.17 -8.64
N ALA A 454 6.29 9.32 -8.79
CA ALA A 454 6.68 8.33 -7.78
C ALA A 454 7.40 8.96 -6.57
N VAL A 455 8.23 9.98 -6.76
CA VAL A 455 8.82 10.80 -5.68
C VAL A 455 7.73 11.49 -4.86
N ALA A 456 6.70 12.05 -5.50
CA ALA A 456 5.55 12.61 -4.79
C ALA A 456 4.78 11.56 -3.95
N LEU A 457 4.73 10.30 -4.41
CA LEU A 457 4.18 9.19 -3.63
C LEU A 457 5.10 8.78 -2.46
N CYS A 458 6.43 8.84 -2.61
CA CYS A 458 7.35 8.66 -1.48
C CYS A 458 7.06 9.70 -0.38
N TYR A 459 6.96 10.98 -0.75
CA TYR A 459 6.57 12.05 0.17
C TYR A 459 5.20 11.84 0.81
N GLU A 460 4.23 11.30 0.06
CA GLU A 460 2.88 11.04 0.59
C GLU A 460 2.88 9.92 1.64
N GLU A 461 3.59 8.82 1.39
CA GLU A 461 3.65 7.68 2.34
C GLU A 461 4.35 8.04 3.66
N MET A 462 5.25 9.02 3.67
CA MET A 462 5.89 9.51 4.92
C MET A 462 4.93 10.25 5.86
N LEU A 463 3.81 10.75 5.32
CA LEU A 463 2.75 11.41 6.08
C LEU A 463 1.76 10.41 6.68
N ILE A 464 1.90 9.11 6.36
CA ILE A 464 1.02 8.05 6.81
C ILE A 464 1.69 7.33 7.99
N PRO A 465 1.08 7.30 9.19
CA PRO A 465 1.60 6.57 10.34
C PRO A 465 1.92 5.11 9.99
N GLU A 466 3.11 4.66 10.40
CA GLU A 466 3.58 3.27 10.27
C GLU A 466 3.70 2.73 8.83
N SER A 467 3.58 3.58 7.79
CA SER A 467 3.74 3.13 6.40
C SER A 467 5.20 2.85 6.03
N THR A 468 5.41 1.71 5.38
CA THR A 468 6.69 1.32 4.75
C THR A 468 6.61 1.27 3.22
N ASN A 469 5.45 1.64 2.62
CA ASN A 469 5.22 1.56 1.18
C ASN A 469 6.11 2.51 0.36
N TRP A 470 6.65 3.57 0.97
CA TRP A 470 7.68 4.43 0.37
C TRP A 470 8.85 3.61 -0.20
N ASN A 471 9.19 2.46 0.40
CA ASN A 471 10.27 1.59 -0.08
C ASN A 471 9.94 0.98 -1.45
N VAL A 472 8.68 0.66 -1.72
CA VAL A 472 8.22 0.13 -3.03
C VAL A 472 8.26 1.23 -4.09
N HIS A 473 7.84 2.45 -3.75
CA HIS A 473 7.92 3.60 -4.66
C HIS A 473 9.38 3.98 -4.97
N LEU A 474 10.26 3.94 -3.97
CA LEU A 474 11.69 4.17 -4.12
C LEU A 474 12.38 3.10 -4.98
N GLN A 475 12.07 1.82 -4.75
CA GLN A 475 12.54 0.72 -5.60
C GLN A 475 12.06 0.87 -7.06
N ALA A 476 10.82 1.31 -7.29
CA ALA A 476 10.29 1.58 -8.62
C ALA A 476 11.02 2.75 -9.31
N CYS A 477 11.28 3.85 -8.58
CA CYS A 477 12.13 4.94 -9.06
C CYS A 477 13.51 4.43 -9.49
N ARG A 478 14.15 3.62 -8.64
CA ARG A 478 15.49 3.09 -8.89
C ARG A 478 15.54 2.20 -10.13
N ALA A 479 14.62 1.26 -10.26
CA ALA A 479 14.50 0.39 -11.43
C ALA A 479 14.30 1.18 -12.73
N MET A 480 13.48 2.25 -12.70
CA MET A 480 13.25 3.12 -13.86
C MET A 480 14.49 3.95 -14.24
N ILE A 481 15.27 4.41 -13.25
CA ILE A 481 16.54 5.11 -13.49
C ILE A 481 17.55 4.16 -14.15
N GLU A 482 17.72 2.95 -13.61
CA GLU A 482 18.68 1.96 -14.14
C GLU A 482 18.29 1.48 -15.55
N TRP A 483 17.00 1.21 -15.78
CA TRP A 483 16.47 0.90 -17.11
C TRP A 483 16.81 1.99 -18.14
N ASN A 484 16.65 3.27 -17.77
CA ASN A 484 16.97 4.38 -18.65
C ASN A 484 18.49 4.57 -18.87
N GLN A 485 19.32 4.30 -17.86
CA GLN A 485 20.78 4.32 -18.02
C GLN A 485 21.23 3.23 -19.01
N LEU A 486 20.70 2.01 -18.89
CA LEU A 486 20.96 0.90 -19.82
C LEU A 486 20.50 1.25 -21.25
N ARG A 487 19.29 1.81 -21.41
CA ARG A 487 18.72 2.21 -22.71
C ARG A 487 19.57 3.26 -23.44
N ASN A 488 20.22 4.17 -22.73
CA ASN A 488 21.01 5.28 -23.31
C ASN A 488 22.53 5.05 -23.28
N SER A 489 22.99 3.80 -23.14
CA SER A 489 24.43 3.45 -23.08
C SER A 489 25.20 4.23 -22.00
N GLY A 490 24.56 4.48 -20.84
CA GLY A 490 25.12 5.25 -19.74
C GLY A 490 25.18 6.77 -19.95
N ARG A 491 24.71 7.32 -21.09
CA ARG A 491 24.61 8.78 -21.27
C ARG A 491 23.49 9.33 -20.39
N GLN A 492 23.89 10.10 -19.38
CA GLN A 492 22.97 10.78 -18.48
C GLN A 492 22.30 11.97 -19.18
N SER A 493 21.04 12.22 -18.85
CA SER A 493 20.33 13.41 -19.33
C SER A 493 20.93 14.67 -18.70
N ASN A 494 21.37 15.62 -19.52
CA ASN A 494 21.83 16.94 -19.05
C ASN A 494 20.68 17.86 -18.62
N ASP A 495 19.42 17.46 -18.86
CA ASP A 495 18.23 18.22 -18.44
C ASP A 495 18.22 18.48 -16.93
N ALA A 496 18.08 19.76 -16.56
CA ALA A 496 18.11 20.19 -15.17
C ALA A 496 16.96 19.60 -14.34
N LEU A 497 15.78 19.40 -14.94
CA LEU A 497 14.64 18.82 -14.22
C LEU A 497 14.83 17.32 -13.97
N SER A 498 15.35 16.59 -14.95
CA SER A 498 15.71 15.19 -14.81
C SER A 498 16.79 14.98 -13.73
N ARG A 499 17.80 15.86 -13.65
CA ARG A 499 18.79 15.84 -12.57
C ARG A 499 18.16 16.10 -11.20
N PHE A 500 17.30 17.12 -11.10
CA PHE A 500 16.59 17.44 -9.87
C PHE A 500 15.79 16.24 -9.34
N VAL A 501 14.93 15.63 -10.17
CA VAL A 501 14.10 14.50 -9.75
C VAL A 501 14.91 13.26 -9.38
N VAL A 502 16.03 12.99 -10.08
CA VAL A 502 16.96 11.91 -9.71
C VAL A 502 17.62 12.19 -8.36
N LYS A 503 17.96 13.45 -8.06
CA LYS A 503 18.54 13.83 -6.78
C LYS A 503 17.58 13.67 -5.61
N GLU A 504 16.29 13.98 -5.78
CA GLU A 504 15.27 13.70 -4.75
C GLU A 504 15.22 12.18 -4.44
N VAL A 505 15.32 11.32 -5.46
CA VAL A 505 15.42 9.85 -5.30
C VAL A 505 16.70 9.45 -4.55
N GLU A 506 17.84 10.05 -4.87
CA GLU A 506 19.11 9.80 -4.17
C GLU A 506 19.04 10.21 -2.69
N ASP A 507 18.42 11.35 -2.36
CA ASP A 507 18.23 11.78 -0.96
C ASP A 507 17.38 10.77 -0.18
N PHE A 508 16.30 10.26 -0.78
CA PHE A 508 15.51 9.16 -0.22
C PHE A 508 16.33 7.88 0.02
N GLU A 509 17.24 7.51 -0.89
CA GLU A 509 18.14 6.38 -0.70
C GLU A 509 19.14 6.63 0.45
N ILE A 510 19.69 7.85 0.57
CA ILE A 510 20.65 8.21 1.63
C ILE A 510 20.00 8.13 3.02
N PHE A 511 18.83 8.75 3.19
CA PHE A 511 18.09 8.78 4.46
C PHE A 511 17.61 7.38 4.90
N LYS A 512 17.27 6.51 3.95
CA LYS A 512 17.02 5.08 4.20
C LYS A 512 18.29 4.34 4.64
N ASN A 513 19.39 4.51 3.89
CA ASN A 513 20.58 3.69 4.06
C ASN A 513 21.36 4.03 5.34
N LEU A 514 21.27 5.27 5.83
CA LEU A 514 21.81 5.72 7.12
C LEU A 514 21.43 4.78 8.28
N VAL A 515 20.17 4.33 8.30
CA VAL A 515 19.60 3.50 9.38
C VAL A 515 19.36 2.03 9.00
N SER A 516 19.59 1.65 7.74
CA SER A 516 19.46 0.26 7.26
C SER A 516 20.82 -0.45 7.17
N PHE A 517 20.84 -1.74 7.53
CA PHE A 517 22.06 -2.55 7.66
C PHE A 517 22.05 -3.84 6.82
N SER A 518 20.98 -4.08 6.08
CA SER A 518 20.71 -5.29 5.31
C SER A 518 21.80 -5.68 4.32
N THR A 519 22.17 -6.96 4.35
CA THR A 519 23.21 -7.60 3.52
C THR A 519 22.89 -7.68 2.02
N GLN A 520 21.73 -7.19 1.56
CA GLN A 520 21.33 -7.16 0.15
C GLN A 520 21.34 -5.76 -0.49
N GLN A 521 22.01 -4.77 0.12
CA GLN A 521 22.15 -3.47 -0.53
C GLN A 521 23.07 -3.56 -1.78
N PRO A 522 22.63 -3.13 -2.97
CA PRO A 522 23.55 -2.91 -4.08
C PRO A 522 24.50 -1.78 -3.69
N ARG A 523 25.81 -2.01 -3.78
CA ARG A 523 26.85 -1.00 -3.46
C ARG A 523 26.45 0.34 -4.05
N THR A 524 26.18 1.32 -3.18
CA THR A 524 25.93 2.70 -3.56
C THR A 524 27.14 3.17 -4.38
N LYS A 525 26.95 3.33 -5.69
CA LYS A 525 27.94 4.01 -6.52
C LYS A 525 28.13 5.38 -5.89
N CYS A 526 29.39 5.76 -5.66
CA CYS A 526 29.76 7.05 -5.12
C CYS A 526 28.95 8.15 -5.83
N PRO A 527 28.33 9.11 -5.11
CA PRO A 527 27.48 10.13 -5.71
C PRO A 527 28.14 10.78 -6.93
N LEU A 528 27.33 11.07 -7.94
CA LEU A 528 27.78 11.67 -9.19
C LEU A 528 28.62 12.92 -8.92
N GLN A 529 29.73 13.08 -9.67
CA GLN A 529 30.70 14.17 -9.49
C GLN A 529 30.01 15.52 -9.26
N SER A 530 30.09 16.02 -8.03
CA SER A 530 29.39 17.22 -7.59
C SER A 530 29.75 18.43 -8.45
N ARG A 531 28.77 19.08 -9.06
CA ARG A 531 28.96 20.35 -9.76
C ARG A 531 28.97 21.52 -8.76
N PRO A 532 29.55 22.68 -9.11
CA PRO A 532 29.50 23.89 -8.29
C PRO A 532 28.10 24.45 -8.01
N GLU A 533 27.06 23.90 -8.65
CA GLU A 533 25.65 24.23 -8.44
C GLU A 533 25.05 23.49 -7.22
N ASP A 534 25.62 22.36 -6.83
CA ASP A 534 25.05 21.38 -5.89
C ASP A 534 25.27 21.75 -4.40
N ARG A 535 25.49 23.03 -4.10
CA ARG A 535 26.07 23.52 -2.84
C ARG A 535 25.21 23.31 -1.59
N LEU A 536 23.88 23.18 -1.74
CA LEU A 536 22.98 22.85 -0.62
C LEU A 536 23.01 21.36 -0.25
N TRP A 537 23.48 20.49 -1.15
CA TRP A 537 23.47 19.04 -0.94
C TRP A 537 24.77 18.50 -0.31
N ALA A 538 25.73 19.37 -0.01
CA ALA A 538 27.04 18.97 0.52
C ALA A 538 26.93 18.12 1.81
N PHE A 539 25.96 18.42 2.67
CA PHE A 539 25.69 17.63 3.87
C PHE A 539 25.12 16.23 3.56
N THR A 540 24.09 16.11 2.72
CA THR A 540 23.50 14.79 2.40
C THR A 540 24.49 13.89 1.65
N ILE A 541 25.29 14.46 0.74
CA ILE A 541 26.39 13.75 0.07
C ILE A 541 27.40 13.24 1.11
N LEU A 542 27.82 14.09 2.05
CA LEU A 542 28.80 13.70 3.07
C LEU A 542 28.27 12.64 4.03
N ILE A 543 27.00 12.71 4.45
CA ILE A 543 26.33 11.65 5.23
C ILE A 543 26.35 10.32 4.47
N SER A 544 26.06 10.34 3.16
CA SER A 544 26.11 9.14 2.30
C SER A 544 27.50 8.53 2.24
N GLU A 545 28.55 9.35 2.12
CA GLU A 545 29.93 8.88 2.05
C GLU A 545 30.41 8.32 3.38
N ILE A 546 30.13 8.99 4.51
CA ILE A 546 30.43 8.49 5.87
C ILE A 546 29.75 7.12 6.07
N THR A 547 28.46 7.03 5.71
CA THR A 547 27.70 5.77 5.79
C THR A 547 28.38 4.68 4.94
N ALA A 548 28.73 4.98 3.69
CA ALA A 548 29.35 4.00 2.78
C ALA A 548 30.72 3.50 3.28
N VAL A 549 31.52 4.38 3.89
CA VAL A 549 32.83 4.01 4.46
C VAL A 549 32.68 3.18 5.74
N GLU A 550 31.73 3.51 6.63
CA GLU A 550 31.42 2.66 7.80
C GLU A 550 31.01 1.25 7.35
N ARG A 551 30.08 1.14 6.39
CA ARG A 551 29.57 -0.14 5.92
C ARG A 551 30.69 -0.97 5.27
N SER A 552 31.52 -0.34 4.43
CA SER A 552 32.69 -0.99 3.80
C SER A 552 33.77 -1.40 4.81
N ASN A 553 34.01 -0.59 5.83
CA ASN A 553 35.00 -0.90 6.87
C ASN A 553 34.54 -2.09 7.72
N TYR A 554 33.25 -2.14 8.09
CA TYR A 554 32.67 -3.26 8.80
C TYR A 554 32.71 -4.56 7.98
N GLU A 555 32.40 -4.52 6.67
CA GLU A 555 32.49 -5.68 5.78
C GLU A 555 33.93 -6.24 5.66
N LEU A 556 34.94 -5.38 5.67
CA LEU A 556 36.34 -5.75 5.47
C LEU A 556 37.06 -6.17 6.77
N HIS A 557 36.76 -5.51 7.89
CA HIS A 557 37.54 -5.60 9.13
C HIS A 557 36.72 -6.03 10.36
N GLY A 558 35.39 -6.07 10.27
CA GLY A 558 34.50 -6.44 11.37
C GLY A 558 34.21 -5.31 12.38
N GLU A 559 33.66 -5.67 13.54
CA GLU A 559 33.30 -4.70 14.57
C GLU A 559 34.54 -4.06 15.23
N GLY A 560 34.52 -2.73 15.40
CA GLY A 560 35.53 -2.01 16.19
C GLY A 560 36.74 -1.52 15.41
N TYR A 561 36.79 -1.74 14.09
CA TYR A 561 37.74 -1.04 13.22
C TYR A 561 37.38 0.45 13.14
N GLY A 562 38.37 1.32 13.35
CA GLY A 562 38.25 2.76 13.23
C GLY A 562 39.48 3.34 12.54
N LEU A 563 39.31 4.48 11.88
CA LEU A 563 40.35 5.19 11.14
C LEU A 563 41.39 5.81 12.09
N ASP A 564 42.59 6.11 11.57
CA ASP A 564 43.60 6.81 12.37
C ASP A 564 43.30 8.31 12.53
N GLU A 565 44.03 8.98 13.43
CA GLU A 565 43.79 10.41 13.73
C GLU A 565 44.12 11.35 12.54
N HIS A 566 44.97 10.92 11.60
CA HIS A 566 45.25 11.68 10.38
C HIS A 566 44.08 11.56 9.38
N GLU A 567 43.56 10.35 9.20
CA GLU A 567 42.37 10.08 8.40
C GLU A 567 41.11 10.77 8.98
N MET A 568 40.91 10.71 10.29
CA MET A 568 39.84 11.44 10.99
C MET A 568 40.03 12.96 10.86
N GLY A 569 41.27 13.46 10.86
CA GLY A 569 41.60 14.84 10.54
C GLY A 569 41.10 15.26 9.15
N MET A 570 41.33 14.44 8.13
CA MET A 570 40.81 14.67 6.77
C MET A 570 39.28 14.70 6.75
N TRP A 571 38.61 13.76 7.43
CA TRP A 571 37.14 13.74 7.49
C TRP A 571 36.56 15.00 8.14
N ARG A 572 37.14 15.47 9.26
CA ARG A 572 36.72 16.71 9.91
C ARG A 572 36.92 17.94 9.01
N GLU A 573 37.99 17.99 8.23
CA GLU A 573 38.19 19.05 7.22
C GLU A 573 37.11 19.01 6.12
N ARG A 574 36.68 17.82 5.69
CA ARG A 574 35.58 17.67 4.70
C ARG A 574 34.23 18.13 5.26
N VAL A 575 33.94 17.88 6.55
CA VAL A 575 32.74 18.41 7.24
C VAL A 575 32.76 19.94 7.29
N GLU A 576 33.91 20.52 7.62
CA GLU A 576 34.14 21.96 7.63
C GLU A 576 34.03 22.59 6.22
N GLN A 577 34.53 21.92 5.18
CA GLN A 577 34.36 22.34 3.79
C GLN A 577 32.87 22.34 3.38
N ALA A 578 32.13 21.29 3.72
CA ALA A 578 30.69 21.19 3.44
C ALA A 578 29.91 22.31 4.15
N TYR A 579 30.21 22.59 5.42
CA TYR A 579 29.60 23.70 6.18
C TYR A 579 29.84 25.06 5.51
N ARG A 580 31.08 25.35 5.10
CA ARG A 580 31.41 26.59 4.36
C ARG A 580 30.64 26.69 3.04
N GLN A 581 30.49 25.58 2.31
CA GLN A 581 29.77 25.52 1.03
C GLN A 581 28.26 25.79 1.19
N VAL A 582 27.63 25.26 2.23
CA VAL A 582 26.23 25.55 2.58
C VAL A 582 26.08 27.01 3.04
N CYS A 583 26.96 27.51 3.91
CA CYS A 583 26.96 28.89 4.39
C CYS A 583 27.10 29.94 3.27
N VAL A 584 27.95 29.70 2.26
CA VAL A 584 28.04 30.58 1.08
C VAL A 584 26.71 30.63 0.31
N THR A 585 25.98 29.52 0.27
CA THR A 585 24.66 29.48 -0.38
C THR A 585 23.61 30.22 0.44
N ALA A 586 23.65 30.09 1.77
CA ALA A 586 22.85 30.90 2.71
C ALA A 586 23.04 32.41 2.46
N ALA A 587 24.29 32.86 2.34
CA ALA A 587 24.63 34.25 2.08
C ALA A 587 24.12 34.75 0.72
N SER A 588 24.04 33.87 -0.29
CA SER A 588 23.50 34.20 -1.62
C SER A 588 21.97 34.30 -1.67
N ALA A 589 21.26 33.71 -0.70
CA ALA A 589 19.80 33.77 -0.57
C ALA A 589 19.30 35.09 0.08
N SER A 590 19.92 36.21 -0.27
CA SER A 590 19.78 37.53 0.36
C SER A 590 18.41 38.24 0.17
N ARG A 591 17.35 37.49 -0.15
CA ARG A 591 15.98 37.97 -0.36
C ARG A 591 15.01 37.61 0.77
N HIS A 592 15.42 36.79 1.73
CA HIS A 592 14.62 36.45 2.91
C HIS A 592 14.80 37.49 4.02
N ASP A 593 13.81 37.59 4.90
CA ASP A 593 13.86 38.45 6.09
C ASP A 593 14.95 37.99 7.08
N GLU A 594 15.34 38.90 7.96
CA GLU A 594 16.46 38.68 8.89
C GLU A 594 16.19 37.53 9.87
N ALA A 595 14.94 37.33 10.29
CA ALA A 595 14.60 36.23 11.20
C ALA A 595 14.77 34.89 10.48
N THR A 596 14.25 34.73 9.26
CA THR A 596 14.45 33.52 8.44
C THR A 596 15.94 33.22 8.23
N ARG A 597 16.78 34.24 8.00
CA ARG A 597 18.24 34.09 7.85
C ARG A 597 18.92 33.60 9.14
N ILE A 598 18.54 34.13 10.30
CA ILE A 598 19.07 33.71 11.60
C ILE A 598 18.71 32.25 11.89
N HIS A 599 17.44 31.87 11.70
CA HIS A 599 16.99 30.48 11.92
C HIS A 599 17.64 29.50 10.93
N PHE A 600 17.83 29.90 9.66
CA PHE A 600 18.55 29.07 8.68
C PHE A 600 20.01 28.83 9.10
N ASN A 601 20.74 29.88 9.51
CA ASN A 601 22.12 29.74 9.96
C ASN A 601 22.25 28.84 11.21
N ALA A 602 21.33 28.98 12.18
CA ALA A 602 21.28 28.11 13.34
C ALA A 602 20.99 26.65 12.97
N MET A 603 20.08 26.41 12.02
CA MET A 603 19.78 25.07 11.49
C MET A 603 20.96 24.44 10.74
N VAL A 604 21.70 25.22 9.93
CA VAL A 604 22.92 24.75 9.25
C VAL A 604 24.02 24.41 10.27
N LYS A 605 24.15 25.21 11.33
CA LYS A 605 25.07 24.96 12.46
C LYS A 605 24.70 23.67 13.22
N ALA A 606 23.41 23.42 13.48
CA ALA A 606 22.95 22.18 14.10
C ALA A 606 23.28 20.94 13.25
N HIS A 607 23.10 21.01 11.92
CA HIS A 607 23.52 19.95 11.02
C HIS A 607 25.02 19.72 11.00
N TYR A 608 25.84 20.78 10.99
CA TYR A 608 27.29 20.68 11.09
C TYR A 608 27.75 19.90 12.32
N TYR A 609 27.26 20.24 13.51
CA TYR A 609 27.61 19.49 14.73
C TYR A 609 27.05 18.07 14.76
N ALA A 610 25.85 17.84 14.20
CA ALA A 610 25.32 16.48 14.06
C ALA A 610 26.16 15.61 13.11
N ILE A 611 26.69 16.17 12.02
CA ILE A 611 27.58 15.46 11.10
C ILE A 611 28.96 15.23 11.74
N LEU A 612 29.49 16.18 12.52
CA LEU A 612 30.70 15.99 13.32
C LEU A 612 30.52 14.85 14.34
N ILE A 613 29.39 14.78 15.03
CA ILE A 613 29.11 13.65 15.94
C ILE A 613 28.98 12.35 15.13
N TYR A 614 28.24 12.36 14.03
CA TYR A 614 28.02 11.16 13.22
C TYR A 614 29.31 10.57 12.62
N VAL A 615 30.25 11.41 12.16
CA VAL A 615 31.53 10.92 11.61
C VAL A 615 32.42 10.30 12.70
N GLU A 616 32.42 10.85 13.91
CA GLU A 616 33.10 10.27 15.07
C GLU A 616 32.43 8.96 15.52
N GLN A 617 31.09 8.91 15.56
CA GLN A 617 30.33 7.69 15.87
C GLN A 617 30.58 6.56 14.86
N ALA A 618 30.73 6.90 13.57
CA ALA A 618 30.78 5.93 12.48
C ALA A 618 32.21 5.47 12.12
N LEU A 619 33.21 6.34 12.25
CA LEU A 619 34.56 6.09 11.71
C LEU A 619 35.68 6.13 12.77
N ALA A 620 35.48 6.74 13.94
CA ALA A 620 36.56 6.92 14.91
C ALA A 620 36.73 5.70 15.85
N PRO A 621 37.96 5.42 16.33
CA PRO A 621 38.19 4.45 17.40
C PRO A 621 37.50 4.90 18.69
N ARG A 622 36.82 3.98 19.40
CA ARG A 622 35.95 4.26 20.56
C ARG A 622 36.54 5.23 21.60
N GLY A 623 37.83 5.11 21.91
CA GLY A 623 38.50 5.96 22.90
C GLY A 623 38.84 7.39 22.44
N HIS A 624 38.89 7.67 21.13
CA HIS A 624 39.09 9.02 20.59
C HIS A 624 37.75 9.73 20.34
N ALA A 625 36.74 8.97 19.90
CA ALA A 625 35.38 9.47 19.67
C ALA A 625 34.77 10.15 20.91
N GLU A 626 35.05 9.63 22.11
CA GLU A 626 34.37 10.04 23.35
C GLU A 626 34.51 11.53 23.67
N TRP A 627 35.72 12.08 23.54
CA TRP A 627 35.99 13.49 23.80
C TRP A 627 35.36 14.39 22.73
N ALA A 628 35.52 14.02 21.45
CA ALA A 628 35.02 14.79 20.32
C ALA A 628 33.48 14.86 20.32
N ILE A 629 32.81 13.73 20.57
CA ILE A 629 31.35 13.68 20.64
C ILE A 629 30.84 14.49 21.83
N THR A 630 31.42 14.34 23.02
CA THR A 630 31.03 15.11 24.22
C THR A 630 31.07 16.62 23.98
N LEU A 631 32.14 17.11 23.34
CA LEU A 631 32.31 18.53 23.01
C LEU A 631 31.18 19.02 22.09
N HIS A 632 30.99 18.37 20.95
CA HIS A 632 30.01 18.78 19.94
C HIS A 632 28.55 18.60 20.39
N LEU A 633 28.25 17.55 21.17
CA LEU A 633 26.92 17.27 21.71
C LEU A 633 26.41 18.39 22.61
N SER A 634 27.29 19.00 23.41
CA SER A 634 26.93 20.12 24.29
C SER A 634 26.48 21.36 23.51
N ILE A 635 27.15 21.66 22.39
CA ILE A 635 26.85 22.79 21.50
C ILE A 635 25.54 22.51 20.75
N LEU A 636 25.41 21.30 20.17
CA LEU A 636 24.21 20.88 19.46
C LEU A 636 22.96 20.95 20.34
N PHE A 637 23.04 20.50 21.59
CA PHE A 637 21.92 20.54 22.53
C PHE A 637 21.45 21.95 22.85
N GLN A 638 22.39 22.91 22.98
CA GLN A 638 22.05 24.32 23.19
C GLN A 638 21.37 24.95 21.96
N ASP A 639 21.95 24.78 20.77
CA ASP A 639 21.43 25.38 19.54
C ASP A 639 20.06 24.78 19.14
N LEU A 640 19.91 23.45 19.25
CA LEU A 640 18.71 22.73 18.82
C LEU A 640 17.50 23.03 19.73
N GLN A 641 17.72 23.23 21.03
CA GLN A 641 16.66 23.72 21.93
C GLN A 641 16.10 25.09 21.55
N GLY A 642 16.90 25.96 20.92
CA GLY A 642 16.43 27.23 20.39
C GLY A 642 15.52 27.02 19.18
N LEU A 643 15.94 26.17 18.24
CA LEU A 643 15.23 25.88 16.99
C LEU A 643 13.89 25.15 17.20
N VAL A 644 13.81 24.20 18.12
CA VAL A 644 12.56 23.45 18.39
C VAL A 644 11.47 24.34 19.01
N LYS A 645 11.87 25.36 19.79
CA LYS A 645 10.94 26.31 20.44
C LYS A 645 10.40 27.39 19.49
N ASP A 646 10.88 27.45 18.24
CA ASP A 646 10.41 28.43 17.27
C ASP A 646 9.01 28.10 16.73
N THR A 647 8.05 28.96 17.09
CA THR A 647 6.66 28.89 16.63
C THR A 647 6.46 29.11 15.12
N SER A 648 7.46 29.62 14.39
CA SER A 648 7.38 29.75 12.93
C SER A 648 7.35 28.38 12.25
N HIS A 649 7.97 27.39 12.88
CA HIS A 649 8.18 26.05 12.36
C HIS A 649 8.79 25.97 10.94
N VAL A 650 9.39 27.04 10.40
CA VAL A 650 9.79 27.13 8.97
C VAL A 650 10.75 26.01 8.56
N PHE A 651 11.72 25.69 9.43
CA PHE A 651 12.72 24.64 9.19
C PHE A 651 12.48 23.34 9.96
N SER A 652 11.31 23.16 10.61
CA SER A 652 11.05 22.00 11.47
C SER A 652 11.23 20.64 10.80
N HIS A 653 11.04 20.55 9.48
CA HIS A 653 11.14 19.30 8.71
C HIS A 653 12.58 18.84 8.45
N VAL A 654 13.60 19.70 8.62
CA VAL A 654 15.02 19.28 8.52
C VAL A 654 15.66 19.02 9.88
N LEU A 655 14.97 19.24 11.01
CA LEU A 655 15.58 19.10 12.35
C LEU A 655 15.66 17.65 12.84
N PHE A 656 15.07 16.69 12.13
CA PHE A 656 15.00 15.30 12.57
C PHE A 656 16.36 14.59 12.56
N PHE A 657 17.22 14.79 11.54
CA PHE A 657 18.56 14.19 11.56
C PHE A 657 19.42 14.70 12.74
N PRO A 658 19.56 16.02 13.00
CA PRO A 658 20.28 16.50 14.18
C PRO A 658 19.67 16.01 15.50
N LEU A 659 18.33 15.94 15.59
CA LEU A 659 17.63 15.45 16.77
C LEU A 659 17.82 13.94 16.99
N PHE A 660 17.91 13.15 15.92
CA PHE A 660 18.24 11.72 15.98
C PHE A 660 19.65 11.49 16.50
N ILE A 661 20.66 12.13 15.88
CA ILE A 661 22.06 11.99 16.32
C ILE A 661 22.21 12.42 17.79
N MET A 662 21.59 13.53 18.19
CA MET A 662 21.56 13.95 19.59
C MET A 662 20.85 12.93 20.51
N GLY A 663 19.76 12.32 20.03
CA GLY A 663 19.01 11.29 20.74
C GLY A 663 19.75 9.97 20.92
N THR A 664 20.58 9.57 19.95
CA THR A 664 21.43 8.37 20.08
C THR A 664 22.42 8.49 21.24
N GLU A 665 22.81 9.72 21.60
CA GLU A 665 23.78 10.06 22.66
C GLU A 665 23.14 10.34 24.04
N CYS A 666 21.87 9.94 24.24
CA CYS A 666 21.09 10.22 25.45
C CYS A 666 20.88 9.00 26.38
N TRP A 667 21.71 7.97 26.35
CA TRP A 667 21.60 6.84 27.30
C TRP A 667 21.79 7.32 28.75
N GLY A 668 21.05 6.72 29.69
CA GLY A 668 21.14 7.02 31.13
C GLY A 668 20.65 8.41 31.59
N ASP A 669 20.35 9.35 30.70
CA ASP A 669 19.86 10.70 31.04
C ASP A 669 18.37 10.86 30.67
N GLU A 670 17.48 10.49 31.61
CA GLU A 670 16.01 10.58 31.43
C GLU A 670 15.53 12.01 31.08
N HIS A 671 16.24 13.05 31.52
CA HIS A 671 15.86 14.44 31.25
C HIS A 671 16.12 14.82 29.79
N ARG A 672 17.28 14.41 29.24
CA ARG A 672 17.56 14.55 27.80
C ARG A 672 16.61 13.69 26.98
N GLN A 673 16.39 12.43 27.34
CA GLN A 673 15.44 11.53 26.65
C GLN A 673 14.03 12.13 26.58
N SER A 674 13.51 12.66 27.69
CA SER A 674 12.22 13.37 27.74
C SER A 674 12.18 14.60 26.82
N THR A 675 13.30 15.32 26.73
CA THR A 675 13.44 16.52 25.88
C THR A 675 13.48 16.15 24.39
N ILE A 676 14.25 15.13 24.00
CA ILE A 676 14.30 14.56 22.65
C ILE A 676 12.91 14.07 22.24
N GLN A 677 12.25 13.29 23.10
CA GLN A 677 10.92 12.75 22.84
C GLN A 677 9.89 13.86 22.59
N ARG A 678 9.90 14.92 23.41
CA ARG A 678 9.00 16.07 23.24
C ARG A 678 9.25 16.77 21.90
N ALA A 679 10.52 17.03 21.57
CA ALA A 679 10.90 17.65 20.30
C ALA A 679 10.44 16.82 19.09
N PHE A 680 10.62 15.49 19.09
CA PHE A 680 10.13 14.63 18.00
C PHE A 680 8.61 14.76 17.84
N VAL A 681 7.83 14.71 18.92
CA VAL A 681 6.36 14.80 18.87
C VAL A 681 5.91 16.18 18.37
N GLU A 682 6.53 17.26 18.84
CA GLU A 682 6.24 18.64 18.40
C GLU A 682 6.55 18.83 16.91
N LEU A 683 7.71 18.34 16.44
CA LEU A 683 8.09 18.45 15.02
C LEU A 683 7.22 17.55 14.12
N ILE A 684 6.86 16.33 14.54
CA ILE A 684 5.93 15.46 13.79
C ILE A 684 4.56 16.13 13.69
N ALA A 685 4.04 16.72 14.76
CA ALA A 685 2.76 17.44 14.73
C ALA A 685 2.80 18.69 13.82
N ALA A 686 3.92 19.43 13.81
CA ALA A 686 4.07 20.64 13.00
C ALA A 686 4.31 20.37 11.50
N THR A 687 4.86 19.21 11.14
CA THR A 687 5.26 18.87 9.76
C THR A 687 4.42 17.78 9.10
N GLY A 688 3.74 16.95 9.91
CA GLY A 688 3.07 15.74 9.44
C GLY A 688 3.99 14.58 9.07
N ALA A 689 5.32 14.69 9.27
CA ALA A 689 6.31 13.69 8.87
C ALA A 689 6.32 12.45 9.81
N TRP A 690 5.26 11.64 9.74
CA TRP A 690 5.03 10.48 10.60
C TRP A 690 6.07 9.35 10.47
N CYS A 691 6.83 9.26 9.38
CA CYS A 691 7.98 8.35 9.27
C CYS A 691 8.98 8.50 10.45
N ASN A 692 9.17 9.72 10.96
CA ASN A 692 10.03 10.00 12.11
C ASN A 692 9.46 9.52 13.45
N HIS A 693 8.21 9.02 13.51
CA HIS A 693 7.70 8.33 14.69
C HIS A 693 8.42 6.99 14.92
N THR A 694 8.76 6.26 13.86
CA THR A 694 9.51 5.00 13.95
C THR A 694 10.96 5.24 14.39
N VAL A 695 11.56 6.37 13.99
CA VAL A 695 12.84 6.85 14.53
C VAL A 695 12.76 7.06 16.05
N LEU A 696 11.70 7.71 16.55
CA LEU A 696 11.50 7.90 17.99
C LEU A 696 11.27 6.56 18.72
N GLN A 697 10.58 5.59 18.11
CA GLN A 697 10.45 4.23 18.64
C GLN A 697 11.81 3.52 18.73
N PHE A 698 12.66 3.62 17.69
CA PHE A 698 14.03 3.11 17.71
C PHE A 698 14.85 3.71 18.86
N LEU A 699 14.81 5.03 19.04
CA LEU A 699 15.53 5.70 20.13
C LEU A 699 15.06 5.24 21.52
N ARG A 700 13.75 5.10 21.73
CA ARG A 700 13.20 4.55 22.98
C ARG A 700 13.67 3.11 23.23
N ALA A 701 13.73 2.29 22.20
CA ALA A 701 14.20 0.91 22.31
C ALA A 701 15.71 0.83 22.63
N LEU A 702 16.52 1.70 22.01
CA LEU A 702 17.94 1.87 22.33
C LEU A 702 18.15 2.29 23.80
N TRP A 703 17.42 3.32 24.27
CA TRP A 703 17.54 3.82 25.65
C TRP A 703 17.18 2.74 26.68
N ALA A 704 16.21 1.88 26.36
CA ALA A 704 15.75 0.78 27.21
C ALA A 704 16.71 -0.42 27.31
N ARG A 705 17.84 -0.43 26.58
CA ARG A 705 18.82 -1.53 26.57
C ARG A 705 20.19 -1.09 27.11
N PRO A 706 20.48 -1.30 28.42
CA PRO A 706 21.77 -0.98 29.03
C PRO A 706 22.98 -1.61 28.33
N ASP A 707 22.81 -2.78 27.71
CA ASP A 707 23.86 -3.51 26.99
C ASP A 707 24.43 -2.73 25.77
N TYR A 708 23.69 -1.73 25.27
CA TYR A 708 24.08 -0.84 24.18
C TYR A 708 24.29 0.62 24.62
N TRP A 709 24.45 0.88 25.92
CA TRP A 709 24.81 2.22 26.41
C TRP A 709 26.30 2.51 26.12
N GLY A 710 26.59 3.71 25.62
CA GLY A 710 27.94 4.19 25.31
C GLY A 710 28.08 4.77 23.90
N MET A 711 29.14 5.53 23.66
CA MET A 711 29.28 6.34 22.44
C MET A 711 29.36 5.51 21.17
N GLY A 712 28.59 5.93 20.15
CA GLY A 712 28.47 5.24 18.85
C GLY A 712 27.78 3.88 18.87
N GLN A 713 27.34 3.36 20.02
CA GLN A 713 26.76 2.00 20.13
C GLN A 713 25.44 1.82 19.39
N TRP A 714 24.75 2.91 19.01
CA TRP A 714 23.49 2.84 18.25
C TRP A 714 23.65 2.13 16.90
N ILE A 715 24.81 2.26 16.24
CA ILE A 715 25.11 1.63 14.95
C ILE A 715 25.16 0.10 15.13
N ARG A 716 25.82 -0.34 16.22
CA ARG A 716 25.88 -1.75 16.60
C ARG A 716 24.49 -2.29 16.97
N TYR A 717 23.75 -1.56 17.79
CA TYR A 717 22.38 -1.91 18.17
C TYR A 717 21.48 -2.10 16.94
N ALA A 718 21.49 -1.14 16.01
CA ALA A 718 20.70 -1.19 14.78
C ALA A 718 21.08 -2.38 13.88
N ARG A 719 22.37 -2.71 13.80
CA ARG A 719 22.89 -3.85 13.03
C ARG A 719 22.54 -5.20 13.65
N GLU A 720 22.66 -5.35 14.97
CA GLU A 720 22.36 -6.60 15.68
C GLU A 720 20.84 -6.88 15.79
N ASN A 721 20.00 -5.84 15.77
CA ASN A 721 18.55 -5.94 15.99
C ASN A 721 17.71 -5.62 14.73
N GLU A 722 18.31 -5.65 13.52
CA GLU A 722 17.63 -5.25 12.26
C GLU A 722 16.29 -5.98 12.04
N SER A 723 16.20 -7.27 12.39
CA SER A 723 14.98 -8.07 12.29
C SER A 723 13.86 -7.65 13.25
N GLU A 724 14.19 -7.02 14.38
CA GLU A 724 13.21 -6.49 15.34
C GLU A 724 12.78 -5.07 14.99
N ILE A 725 13.71 -4.26 14.45
CA ILE A 725 13.49 -2.85 14.13
C ILE A 725 12.72 -2.69 12.81
N GLY A 726 13.03 -3.51 11.79
CA GLY A 726 12.46 -3.39 10.46
C GLY A 726 12.91 -2.15 9.67
N PRO A 727 12.39 -1.94 8.45
CA PRO A 727 12.77 -0.81 7.62
C PRO A 727 12.07 0.48 8.09
N PHE A 728 12.86 1.48 8.47
CA PHE A 728 12.40 2.84 8.76
C PHE A 728 13.21 3.89 7.99
N MET A 729 12.74 5.14 8.03
CA MET A 729 13.35 6.27 7.33
C MET A 729 13.45 7.45 8.29
N LEU A 730 14.62 8.06 8.33
CA LEU A 730 14.90 9.32 9.03
C LEU A 730 14.90 10.44 8.01
N PHE A 731 13.88 11.30 8.02
CA PHE A 731 13.73 12.41 7.08
C PHE A 731 13.88 13.76 7.78
#